data_AF-A0A6J4UPM1-F1
#
_entry.id   AF-A0A6J4UPM1-F1
#
_cell.length_a   1.000
_cell.length_b   1.000
_cell.length_c   1.000
_cell.angle_alpha   90.00
_cell.angle_beta   90.00
_cell.angle_gamma   90.00
#
_symmetry.space_group_name_H-M   'P 1'
#
loop_
_entity.id
_entity.type
_entity.pdbx_description
1 polymer ?
#
loop_
_entity_poly.entity_id
_entity_poly.type
_entity_poly.pdbx_seq_one_letter_code
_entity_poly.pdbx_strand_id
1 'polypeptide(L)'
;MKPLRLLVVWFALLGGVAAAQPRLAVFPFVSDEPRLGVAVADRLTHAFTDPSIPPELALGLVPPLVLGEDTFISPLNLLGSRQTGSRYAATLLREVLSLETVVTGRVRYAGAGLELELFVAREEGTISLLFRAPEAFPDRLVRAAQAALAGATELTPDPNARLSLDLSSPYGTFVDGLVNLGSGLPEEASPLIQRAAAALSAEARWKRRASALEALLSERPAQAQARYPLLAAVVALNTEPLREASVARAFSRSELPLARLWEVLLSVREADAAARSGFDVLAHGSDAYPFAAAEGLLYRLSRGEAERATTKAVRAELQELLQREPNALGISVVGLFVAQTLQDGVLEQVLAARLTRLAPAFAYPYERLSQRAFDQNDPNAAAVALRTATRLEPSSDLYWTNLGWAYYLLGVLGESENASEQALALNPNEHIARYNLGLVEVVTGRLGVALDTYAEAAARDLEADGLLDPAAAADLRDALTRYPEVPGVHYALATLLEAEGRGREAAEQYARYAERGRGALAAEAGERSRVLRAPPPPLRIAPAARVGLGPEALAFPDYLPGDVLYTRFELSTPGDELPSPQRITLRLRDASGEVVAESEATKRDPLPPNTVALEIEDAALTLPRALSAGRYQLSITARARGREGQVAVPIRVAARAPSLVRQLLGRGVILRSLAAGLPLYAPQDVAADDRVLLRTLIGELSQAAAAAAETLPEPTRGRFAGQSGSALFSSSRSGDVRDFLGYLLQTAPGTDAAFAELYARWVLSGAPIP
;
A
#
# COMPACT_ATOMS: atom_id res chain seq x y z
N MET A 1 38.27 46.72 -8.70
CA MET A 1 37.19 45.91 -8.09
C MET A 1 36.06 45.80 -9.09
N LYS A 2 35.53 44.58 -9.30
CA LYS A 2 34.40 44.15 -10.17
C LYS A 2 33.61 45.26 -10.91
N PRO A 3 33.19 45.07 -12.19
CA PRO A 3 32.25 43.97 -12.48
C PRO A 3 32.08 43.47 -13.97
N LEU A 4 31.20 42.45 -14.12
CA LEU A 4 30.23 42.18 -15.22
C LEU A 4 30.61 41.46 -16.56
N ARG A 5 29.84 40.38 -16.82
CA ARG A 5 29.11 39.96 -18.07
C ARG A 5 29.71 39.00 -19.14
N LEU A 6 29.06 37.82 -19.22
CA LEU A 6 28.36 37.15 -20.36
C LEU A 6 29.09 36.55 -21.58
N LEU A 7 28.73 35.28 -21.86
CA LEU A 7 28.45 34.61 -23.17
C LEU A 7 29.61 34.47 -24.21
N VAL A 8 29.76 33.47 -25.10
CA VAL A 8 29.16 32.14 -25.40
C VAL A 8 29.94 31.54 -26.60
N VAL A 9 30.01 30.20 -26.70
CA VAL A 9 30.00 29.37 -27.93
C VAL A 9 31.26 29.13 -28.82
N TRP A 10 31.47 27.81 -29.02
CA TRP A 10 32.06 27.02 -30.13
C TRP A 10 33.57 26.88 -30.32
N PHE A 11 34.05 25.64 -30.16
CA PHE A 11 34.78 24.93 -31.21
C PHE A 11 34.51 23.42 -31.11
N ALA A 12 33.75 22.89 -32.06
CA ALA A 12 33.89 21.53 -32.55
C ALA A 12 34.72 21.61 -33.83
N LEU A 13 35.75 20.77 -33.97
CA LEU A 13 36.13 20.04 -35.20
C LEU A 13 37.54 19.44 -35.06
N LEU A 14 37.67 18.20 -35.52
CA LEU A 14 38.86 17.34 -35.61
C LEU A 14 39.21 16.50 -34.36
N GLY A 15 38.21 15.80 -33.81
CA GLY A 15 38.42 14.44 -33.32
C GLY A 15 37.91 13.49 -34.39
N GLY A 16 38.77 12.67 -34.97
CA GLY A 16 38.35 11.65 -35.92
C GLY A 16 37.22 10.80 -35.33
N VAL A 17 36.25 10.43 -36.16
CA VAL A 17 35.28 9.38 -35.83
C VAL A 17 36.11 8.14 -35.47
N ALA A 18 36.28 7.89 -34.18
CA ALA A 18 36.68 6.57 -33.73
C ALA A 18 35.56 5.66 -34.22
N ALA A 19 35.87 4.78 -35.17
CA ALA A 19 34.95 3.75 -35.61
C ALA A 19 34.34 3.10 -34.37
N ALA A 20 33.02 3.12 -34.26
CA ALA A 20 32.31 2.55 -33.13
C ALA A 20 32.80 1.10 -32.98
N GLN A 21 33.45 0.79 -31.86
CA GLN A 21 33.97 -0.56 -31.64
C GLN A 21 32.78 -1.53 -31.59
N PRO A 22 32.86 -2.69 -32.27
CA PRO A 22 31.80 -3.68 -32.22
C PRO A 22 31.61 -4.13 -30.77
N ARG A 23 30.39 -4.01 -30.26
CA ARG A 23 30.08 -4.29 -28.85
C ARG A 23 29.18 -5.51 -28.77
N LEU A 24 29.80 -6.63 -28.42
CA LEU A 24 29.16 -7.89 -28.09
C LEU A 24 28.81 -7.93 -26.60
N ALA A 25 27.58 -8.27 -26.25
CA ALA A 25 27.25 -8.75 -24.90
C ALA A 25 26.87 -10.22 -24.93
N VAL A 26 27.49 -11.02 -24.05
CA VAL A 26 27.12 -12.42 -23.85
C VAL A 26 26.40 -12.54 -22.51
N PHE A 27 25.13 -12.89 -22.56
CA PHE A 27 24.32 -13.14 -21.37
C PHE A 27 24.54 -14.57 -20.86
N PRO A 28 24.35 -14.81 -19.55
CA PRO A 28 24.30 -16.16 -19.00
C PRO A 28 23.31 -17.04 -19.78
N PHE A 29 23.74 -18.27 -20.11
CA PHE A 29 22.86 -19.25 -20.75
C PHE A 29 21.94 -19.88 -19.71
N VAL A 30 20.67 -20.08 -20.06
CA VAL A 30 19.72 -20.82 -19.22
C VAL A 30 20.18 -22.27 -19.14
N SER A 31 20.24 -22.81 -17.92
CA SER A 31 20.75 -24.15 -17.63
C SER A 31 20.13 -24.69 -16.35
N ASP A 32 19.92 -26.01 -16.30
CA ASP A 32 19.54 -26.72 -15.06
C ASP A 32 20.67 -26.65 -14.01
N GLU A 33 21.91 -26.49 -14.47
CA GLU A 33 23.08 -26.19 -13.64
C GLU A 33 23.56 -24.75 -13.95
N PRO A 34 23.25 -23.75 -13.11
CA PRO A 34 23.58 -22.34 -13.39
C PRO A 34 25.08 -22.10 -13.66
N ARG A 35 25.96 -22.85 -12.97
CA ARG A 35 27.41 -22.79 -13.15
C ARG A 35 27.82 -23.07 -14.59
N LEU A 36 27.21 -24.08 -15.22
CA LEU A 36 27.49 -24.44 -16.60
C LEU A 36 27.08 -23.32 -17.57
N GLY A 37 25.91 -22.72 -17.37
CA GLY A 37 25.41 -21.61 -18.18
C GLY A 37 26.31 -20.37 -18.14
N VAL A 38 26.73 -19.99 -16.93
CA VAL A 38 27.68 -18.87 -16.71
C VAL A 38 29.06 -19.20 -17.25
N ALA A 39 29.56 -20.43 -17.07
CA ALA A 39 30.85 -20.85 -17.60
C ALA A 39 30.88 -20.81 -19.13
N VAL A 40 29.86 -21.33 -19.81
CA VAL A 40 29.77 -21.26 -21.28
C VAL A 40 29.75 -19.82 -21.76
N ALA A 41 28.95 -18.96 -21.13
CA ALA A 41 28.94 -17.52 -21.45
C ALA A 41 30.31 -16.89 -21.27
N ASP A 42 30.94 -17.09 -20.10
CA ASP A 42 32.24 -16.53 -19.76
C ASP A 42 33.32 -17.00 -20.73
N ARG A 43 33.34 -18.30 -21.08
CA ARG A 43 34.27 -18.83 -22.08
C ARG A 43 34.07 -18.22 -23.45
N LEU A 44 32.82 -18.06 -23.90
CA LEU A 44 32.51 -17.46 -25.19
C LEU A 44 32.87 -15.97 -25.25
N THR A 45 32.61 -15.20 -24.20
CA THR A 45 33.06 -13.79 -24.11
C THR A 45 34.57 -13.67 -24.30
N HIS A 46 35.35 -14.60 -23.74
CA HIS A 46 36.81 -14.54 -23.78
C HIS A 46 37.42 -15.31 -24.95
N ALA A 47 36.59 -15.81 -25.86
CA ALA A 47 37.03 -16.53 -27.05
C ALA A 47 37.50 -15.59 -28.18
N PHE A 48 37.37 -14.27 -28.03
CA PHE A 48 37.67 -13.29 -29.09
C PHE A 48 38.69 -12.26 -28.62
N THR A 49 39.37 -11.64 -29.59
CA THR A 49 40.37 -10.58 -29.35
C THR A 49 39.74 -9.21 -29.10
N ASP A 50 38.47 -9.03 -29.51
CA ASP A 50 37.71 -7.79 -29.43
C ASP A 50 37.08 -7.56 -28.05
N PRO A 51 36.80 -6.30 -27.66
CA PRO A 51 36.20 -5.99 -26.37
C PRO A 51 34.74 -6.47 -26.29
N SER A 52 34.50 -7.47 -25.44
CA SER A 52 33.18 -8.01 -25.15
C SER A 52 32.71 -7.63 -23.74
N ILE A 53 31.40 -7.49 -23.55
CA ILE A 53 30.75 -7.31 -22.24
C ILE A 53 30.56 -8.70 -21.62
N PRO A 54 31.19 -8.98 -20.47
CA PRO A 54 31.14 -10.29 -19.85
C PRO A 54 29.82 -10.50 -19.08
N PRO A 55 29.41 -11.75 -18.87
CA PRO A 55 28.05 -12.08 -18.41
C PRO A 55 27.64 -11.52 -17.05
N GLU A 56 28.58 -11.34 -16.10
CA GLU A 56 28.29 -10.66 -14.82
C GLU A 56 27.92 -9.19 -14.99
N LEU A 57 28.33 -8.54 -16.08
CA LEU A 57 27.88 -7.17 -16.36
C LEU A 57 26.55 -7.17 -17.08
N ALA A 58 26.37 -8.10 -18.02
CA ALA A 58 25.27 -8.11 -18.98
C ALA A 58 23.88 -7.98 -18.31
N LEU A 59 23.64 -8.68 -17.20
CA LEU A 59 22.37 -8.59 -16.46
C LEU A 59 22.12 -7.20 -15.88
N GLY A 60 23.13 -6.59 -15.27
CA GLY A 60 23.04 -5.26 -14.68
C GLY A 60 23.03 -4.12 -15.70
N LEU A 61 23.16 -4.42 -17.01
CA LEU A 61 23.01 -3.43 -18.07
C LEU A 61 21.58 -3.26 -18.54
N VAL A 62 20.63 -4.12 -18.15
CA VAL A 62 19.24 -4.03 -18.62
C VAL A 62 18.50 -2.94 -17.83
N PRO A 63 18.19 -1.77 -18.43
CA PRO A 63 17.50 -0.69 -17.75
C PRO A 63 16.05 -1.09 -17.47
N PRO A 64 15.51 -0.76 -16.28
CA PRO A 64 14.11 -0.98 -15.99
C PRO A 64 13.22 -0.01 -16.77
N LEU A 65 11.98 -0.42 -17.02
CA LEU A 65 10.91 0.48 -17.46
C LEU A 65 10.34 1.23 -16.25
N VAL A 66 10.20 2.55 -16.36
CA VAL A 66 9.59 3.40 -15.32
C VAL A 66 8.08 3.48 -15.51
N LEU A 67 7.31 2.90 -14.58
CA LEU A 67 5.85 2.86 -14.63
C LEU A 67 5.18 3.89 -13.71
N GLY A 68 5.91 4.42 -12.72
CA GLY A 68 5.42 5.37 -11.71
C GLY A 68 6.58 6.02 -10.95
N GLU A 69 6.29 6.84 -9.93
CA GLU A 69 7.32 7.56 -9.16
C GLU A 69 8.37 6.63 -8.55
N ASP A 70 7.95 5.43 -8.10
CA ASP A 70 8.82 4.41 -7.53
C ASP A 70 8.57 3.00 -8.10
N THR A 71 7.90 2.89 -9.25
CA THR A 71 7.54 1.61 -9.85
C THR A 71 8.40 1.32 -11.07
N PHE A 72 9.15 0.23 -10.99
CA PHE A 72 10.10 -0.19 -12.03
C PHE A 72 9.87 -1.66 -12.38
N ILE A 73 9.96 -2.00 -13.66
CA ILE A 73 9.93 -3.40 -14.11
C ILE A 73 11.07 -3.68 -15.07
N SER A 74 11.80 -4.79 -14.86
CA SER A 74 12.78 -5.25 -15.84
C SER A 74 12.06 -5.75 -17.10
N PRO A 75 12.46 -5.31 -18.32
CA PRO A 75 11.95 -5.88 -19.56
C PRO A 75 12.09 -7.41 -19.66
N LEU A 76 13.10 -7.98 -18.98
CA LEU A 76 13.31 -9.43 -18.94
C LEU A 76 12.26 -10.16 -18.11
N ASN A 77 11.69 -9.52 -17.08
CA ASN A 77 10.65 -10.14 -16.24
C ASN A 77 9.35 -10.35 -17.00
N LEU A 78 9.16 -9.65 -18.12
CA LEU A 78 8.02 -9.87 -19.01
C LEU A 78 8.16 -11.20 -19.75
N LEU A 79 9.39 -11.62 -20.05
CA LEU A 79 9.64 -12.92 -20.64
C LEU A 79 9.51 -13.98 -19.55
N GLY A 80 8.62 -14.97 -19.74
CA GLY A 80 8.54 -16.10 -18.81
C GLY A 80 9.90 -16.77 -18.59
N SER A 81 10.07 -17.44 -17.45
CA SER A 81 11.34 -18.03 -17.00
C SER A 81 12.00 -18.96 -18.04
N ARG A 82 11.20 -19.63 -18.88
CA ARG A 82 11.68 -20.49 -19.98
C ARG A 82 12.16 -19.73 -21.21
N GLN A 83 11.80 -18.46 -21.36
CA GLN A 83 12.04 -17.65 -22.55
C GLN A 83 13.24 -16.71 -22.44
N THR A 84 13.84 -16.54 -21.26
CA THR A 84 15.03 -15.71 -21.02
C THR A 84 16.28 -16.16 -21.80
N GLY A 85 16.33 -17.44 -22.19
CA GLY A 85 17.32 -18.01 -23.10
C GLY A 85 16.70 -18.37 -24.46
N SER A 86 15.97 -17.46 -25.09
CA SER A 86 15.32 -17.67 -26.40
C SER A 86 15.81 -16.66 -27.45
N ARG A 87 15.46 -16.90 -28.72
CA ARG A 87 15.67 -15.91 -29.79
C ARG A 87 14.99 -14.57 -29.50
N TYR A 88 13.83 -14.58 -28.83
CA TYR A 88 13.09 -13.36 -28.52
C TYR A 88 13.74 -12.57 -27.39
N ALA A 89 14.29 -13.27 -26.38
CA ALA A 89 15.13 -12.64 -25.38
C ALA A 89 16.38 -12.01 -26.00
N ALA A 90 17.05 -12.71 -26.91
CA ALA A 90 18.21 -12.17 -27.63
C ALA A 90 17.85 -10.90 -28.40
N THR A 91 16.74 -10.90 -29.15
CA THR A 91 16.23 -9.73 -29.88
C THR A 91 15.89 -8.58 -28.93
N LEU A 92 15.12 -8.84 -27.87
CA LEU A 92 14.70 -7.84 -26.89
C LEU A 92 15.92 -7.20 -26.22
N LEU A 93 16.86 -8.02 -25.74
CA LEU A 93 18.10 -7.56 -25.11
C LEU A 93 18.93 -6.70 -26.06
N ARG A 94 19.08 -7.10 -27.32
CA ARG A 94 19.82 -6.29 -28.31
C ARG A 94 19.20 -4.90 -28.46
N GLU A 95 17.88 -4.83 -28.62
CA GLU A 95 17.16 -3.56 -28.79
C GLU A 95 17.20 -2.70 -27.53
N VAL A 96 16.91 -3.29 -26.36
CA VAL A 96 16.95 -2.61 -25.07
C VAL A 96 18.34 -2.08 -24.78
N LEU A 97 19.39 -2.84 -25.08
CA LEU A 97 20.77 -2.44 -24.82
C LEU A 97 21.37 -1.54 -25.92
N SER A 98 20.67 -1.37 -27.05
CA SER A 98 21.19 -0.67 -28.23
C SER A 98 22.59 -1.17 -28.63
N LEU A 99 22.78 -2.49 -28.59
CA LEU A 99 24.03 -3.14 -28.97
C LEU A 99 23.95 -3.70 -30.39
N GLU A 100 25.10 -3.84 -31.03
CA GLU A 100 25.21 -4.44 -32.35
C GLU A 100 24.91 -5.95 -32.29
N THR A 101 25.55 -6.64 -31.35
CA THR A 101 25.38 -8.09 -31.17
C THR A 101 25.11 -8.44 -29.71
N VAL A 102 24.06 -9.24 -29.48
CA VAL A 102 23.79 -9.89 -28.20
C VAL A 102 23.75 -11.40 -28.41
N VAL A 103 24.37 -12.12 -27.48
CA VAL A 103 24.41 -13.58 -27.46
C VAL A 103 23.79 -14.08 -26.16
N THR A 104 22.87 -15.03 -26.27
CA THR A 104 22.29 -15.76 -25.14
C THR A 104 21.86 -17.15 -25.61
N GLY A 105 21.33 -17.99 -24.74
CA GLY A 105 20.88 -19.32 -25.14
C GLY A 105 20.54 -20.25 -23.99
N ARG A 106 20.54 -21.54 -24.32
CA ARG A 106 20.34 -22.62 -23.36
C ARG A 106 21.46 -23.64 -23.46
N VAL A 107 21.93 -24.13 -22.32
CA VAL A 107 22.83 -25.27 -22.25
C VAL A 107 22.25 -26.31 -21.30
N ARG A 108 22.29 -27.58 -21.71
CA ARG A 108 21.76 -28.68 -20.91
C ARG A 108 22.51 -29.98 -21.16
N TYR A 109 22.45 -30.88 -20.19
CA TYR A 109 22.84 -32.27 -20.39
C TYR A 109 21.76 -33.00 -21.21
N ALA A 110 22.17 -33.74 -22.23
CA ALA A 110 21.29 -34.49 -23.12
C ALA A 110 21.91 -35.85 -23.44
N GLY A 111 21.40 -36.92 -22.81
CA GLY A 111 21.98 -38.26 -22.93
C GLY A 111 23.38 -38.32 -22.30
N ALA A 112 24.38 -38.77 -23.06
CA ALA A 112 25.79 -38.86 -22.62
C ALA A 112 26.64 -37.63 -23.05
N GLY A 113 26.01 -36.47 -23.20
CA GLY A 113 26.68 -35.26 -23.70
C GLY A 113 25.97 -33.96 -23.35
N LEU A 114 26.53 -32.86 -23.86
CA LEU A 114 26.05 -31.50 -23.71
C LEU A 114 25.41 -31.02 -25.01
N GLU A 115 24.33 -30.27 -24.88
CA GLU A 115 23.68 -29.55 -25.96
C GLU A 115 23.65 -28.05 -25.65
N LEU A 116 24.08 -27.21 -26.61
CA LEU A 116 24.06 -25.76 -26.54
C LEU A 116 23.19 -25.22 -27.67
N GLU A 117 22.09 -24.59 -27.31
CA GLU A 117 21.26 -23.78 -28.21
C GLU A 117 21.71 -22.32 -28.05
N LEU A 118 22.30 -21.76 -29.10
CA LEU A 118 22.89 -20.42 -29.15
C LEU A 118 22.01 -19.48 -29.99
N PHE A 119 21.64 -18.34 -29.42
CA PHE A 119 20.93 -17.27 -30.11
C PHE A 119 21.84 -16.05 -30.25
N VAL A 120 22.06 -15.62 -31.49
CA VAL A 120 22.89 -14.46 -31.84
C VAL A 120 21.99 -13.40 -32.46
N ALA A 121 21.65 -12.36 -31.70
CA ALA A 121 20.82 -11.26 -32.16
C ALA A 121 21.69 -10.14 -32.72
N ARG A 122 21.40 -9.75 -33.97
CA ARG A 122 22.04 -8.65 -34.71
C ARG A 122 20.96 -7.74 -35.29
N GLU A 123 21.37 -6.66 -35.94
CA GLU A 123 20.47 -5.74 -36.62
C GLU A 123 19.64 -6.44 -37.71
N GLU A 124 20.22 -7.37 -38.47
CA GLU A 124 19.52 -8.09 -39.55
C GLU A 124 18.58 -9.19 -39.03
N GLY A 125 18.60 -9.46 -37.72
CA GLY A 125 17.78 -10.47 -37.07
C GLY A 125 18.58 -11.41 -36.16
N THR A 126 17.88 -12.43 -35.66
CA THR A 126 18.46 -13.41 -34.73
C THR A 126 18.70 -14.76 -35.39
N ILE A 127 19.94 -15.24 -35.32
CA ILE A 127 20.34 -16.57 -35.78
C ILE A 127 20.23 -17.55 -34.60
N SER A 128 19.76 -18.77 -34.86
CA SER A 128 19.69 -19.86 -33.88
C SER A 128 20.61 -21.00 -34.33
N LEU A 129 21.50 -21.46 -33.44
CA LEU A 129 22.49 -22.49 -33.73
C LEU A 129 22.44 -23.57 -32.63
N LEU A 130 22.57 -24.84 -33.01
CA LEU A 130 22.56 -25.97 -32.08
C LEU A 130 23.89 -26.72 -32.15
N PHE A 131 24.56 -26.86 -31.02
CA PHE A 131 25.82 -27.60 -30.89
C PHE A 131 25.66 -28.77 -29.93
N ARG A 132 26.38 -29.86 -30.21
CA ARG A 132 26.45 -31.02 -29.33
C ARG A 132 27.89 -31.44 -29.12
N ALA A 133 28.23 -31.80 -27.88
CA ALA A 133 29.54 -32.32 -27.53
C ALA A 133 29.39 -33.52 -26.59
N PRO A 134 30.22 -34.57 -26.71
CA PRO A 134 30.28 -35.63 -25.71
C PRO A 134 30.69 -35.07 -24.33
N GLU A 135 30.17 -35.65 -23.25
CA GLU A 135 30.49 -35.20 -21.88
C GLU A 135 31.98 -35.26 -21.57
N ALA A 136 32.70 -36.23 -22.16
CA ALA A 136 34.15 -36.35 -22.04
C ALA A 136 34.94 -35.19 -22.69
N PHE A 137 34.31 -34.40 -23.57
CA PHE A 137 34.95 -33.31 -24.31
C PHE A 137 34.07 -32.06 -24.36
N PRO A 138 33.70 -31.48 -23.19
CA PRO A 138 32.73 -30.39 -23.11
C PRO A 138 33.25 -29.12 -23.81
N ASP A 139 34.56 -28.93 -23.84
CA ASP A 139 35.24 -27.80 -24.50
C ASP A 139 34.99 -27.72 -26.01
N ARG A 140 34.64 -28.85 -26.66
CA ARG A 140 34.29 -28.85 -28.09
C ARG A 140 33.05 -28.02 -28.36
N LEU A 141 32.15 -27.93 -27.38
CA LEU A 141 30.92 -27.14 -27.47
C LEU A 141 31.25 -25.65 -27.65
N VAL A 142 32.11 -25.11 -26.78
CA VAL A 142 32.53 -23.70 -26.81
C VAL A 142 33.36 -23.41 -28.05
N ARG A 143 34.26 -24.31 -28.47
CA ARG A 143 35.03 -24.14 -29.71
C ARG A 143 34.15 -24.08 -30.95
N ALA A 144 33.13 -24.94 -31.03
CA ALA A 144 32.19 -24.93 -32.14
C ALA A 144 31.36 -23.63 -32.16
N ALA A 145 30.90 -23.19 -30.99
CA ALA A 145 30.18 -21.92 -30.85
C ALA A 145 31.06 -20.69 -31.16
N GLN A 146 32.33 -20.68 -30.75
CA GLN A 146 33.31 -19.65 -31.11
C GLN A 146 33.49 -19.56 -32.63
N ALA A 147 33.73 -20.70 -33.30
CA ALA A 147 33.92 -20.74 -34.74
C ALA A 147 32.66 -20.28 -35.50
N ALA A 148 31.49 -20.68 -35.02
CA ALA A 148 30.23 -20.26 -35.63
C ALA A 148 29.94 -18.77 -35.41
N LEU A 149 30.21 -18.24 -34.21
CA LEU A 149 30.04 -16.82 -33.91
C LEU A 149 31.03 -15.98 -34.73
N ALA A 150 32.28 -16.42 -34.89
CA ALA A 150 33.26 -15.79 -35.78
C ALA A 150 32.81 -15.78 -37.24
N GLY A 151 32.09 -16.81 -37.70
CA GLY A 151 31.52 -16.84 -39.05
C GLY A 151 30.26 -16.01 -39.21
N ALA A 152 29.54 -15.74 -38.10
CA ALA A 152 28.31 -14.97 -38.07
C ALA A 152 28.51 -13.50 -37.66
N THR A 153 29.72 -13.09 -37.31
CA THR A 153 30.05 -11.72 -36.86
C THR A 153 31.40 -11.32 -37.43
N GLU A 154 31.81 -10.07 -37.22
CA GLU A 154 33.15 -9.60 -37.60
C GLU A 154 34.20 -9.87 -36.49
N LEU A 155 33.86 -10.67 -35.48
CA LEU A 155 34.73 -10.91 -34.33
C LEU A 155 35.91 -11.82 -34.68
N THR A 156 37.09 -11.46 -34.21
CA THR A 156 38.30 -12.25 -34.43
C THR A 156 38.55 -13.24 -33.28
N PRO A 157 38.59 -14.57 -33.53
CA PRO A 157 38.90 -15.56 -32.50
C PRO A 157 40.28 -15.34 -31.87
N ASP A 158 40.37 -15.40 -30.53
CA ASP A 158 41.65 -15.38 -29.82
C ASP A 158 42.28 -16.80 -29.86
N PRO A 159 43.40 -16.99 -30.57
CA PRO A 159 44.02 -18.31 -30.72
C PRO A 159 44.60 -18.84 -29.40
N ASN A 160 44.80 -17.97 -28.40
CA ASN A 160 45.29 -18.32 -27.08
C ASN A 160 44.17 -18.51 -26.06
N ALA A 161 42.90 -18.41 -26.47
CA ALA A 161 41.77 -18.57 -25.56
C ALA A 161 41.73 -19.98 -24.97
N ARG A 162 41.74 -20.05 -23.64
CA ARG A 162 41.46 -21.28 -22.88
C ARG A 162 39.95 -21.45 -22.75
N LEU A 163 39.43 -22.42 -23.49
CA LEU A 163 37.98 -22.69 -23.58
C LEU A 163 37.54 -23.90 -22.74
N SER A 164 38.30 -24.22 -21.68
CA SER A 164 38.04 -25.41 -20.87
C SER A 164 36.89 -25.25 -19.88
N LEU A 165 35.94 -26.18 -19.85
CA LEU A 165 34.79 -26.18 -18.94
C LEU A 165 35.03 -27.01 -17.67
N ASP A 166 36.27 -27.12 -17.19
CA ASP A 166 36.60 -27.80 -15.93
C ASP A 166 36.13 -27.00 -14.69
N LEU A 167 34.91 -27.29 -14.25
CA LEU A 167 34.28 -26.72 -13.04
C LEU A 167 34.78 -27.33 -11.73
N SER A 168 35.65 -28.34 -11.78
CA SER A 168 36.31 -28.90 -10.59
C SER A 168 37.61 -28.15 -10.23
N SER A 169 38.14 -27.37 -11.17
CA SER A 169 39.31 -26.52 -10.96
C SER A 169 38.96 -25.22 -10.21
N PRO A 170 39.96 -24.40 -9.81
CA PRO A 170 39.71 -23.07 -9.25
C PRO A 170 38.88 -22.14 -10.15
N TYR A 171 38.78 -22.43 -11.45
CA TYR A 171 37.86 -21.74 -12.35
C TYR A 171 36.39 -21.97 -11.96
N GLY A 172 36.02 -23.17 -11.53
CA GLY A 172 34.67 -23.45 -11.03
C GLY A 172 34.30 -22.56 -9.84
N THR A 173 35.24 -22.36 -8.90
CA THR A 173 35.04 -21.43 -7.77
C THR A 173 34.89 -19.97 -8.22
N PHE A 174 35.60 -19.57 -9.28
CA PHE A 174 35.41 -18.25 -9.87
C PHE A 174 34.01 -18.10 -10.48
N VAL A 175 33.55 -19.11 -11.24
CA VAL A 175 32.21 -19.17 -11.82
C VAL A 175 31.12 -19.10 -10.73
N ASP A 176 31.31 -19.77 -9.60
CA ASP A 176 30.39 -19.68 -8.46
C ASP A 176 30.28 -18.23 -7.94
N GLY A 177 31.40 -17.53 -7.88
CA GLY A 177 31.41 -16.10 -7.56
C GLY A 177 30.64 -15.25 -8.58
N LEU A 178 30.78 -15.54 -9.88
CA LEU A 178 30.04 -14.83 -10.93
C LEU A 178 28.53 -15.10 -10.89
N VAL A 179 28.11 -16.33 -10.57
CA VAL A 179 26.69 -16.68 -10.40
C VAL A 179 26.06 -15.87 -9.27
N ASN A 180 26.72 -15.79 -8.11
CA ASN A 180 26.25 -14.99 -6.98
C ASN A 180 26.21 -13.50 -7.34
N LEU A 181 27.27 -12.98 -7.97
CA LEU A 181 27.30 -11.58 -8.37
C LEU A 181 26.18 -11.21 -9.36
N GLY A 182 25.94 -12.05 -10.37
CA GLY A 182 24.84 -11.86 -11.32
C GLY A 182 23.45 -12.02 -10.70
N SER A 183 23.36 -12.65 -9.53
CA SER A 183 22.13 -12.79 -8.75
C SER A 183 21.92 -11.65 -7.74
N GLY A 184 22.77 -10.62 -7.75
CA GLY A 184 22.71 -9.52 -6.79
C GLY A 184 23.18 -9.92 -5.39
N LEU A 185 24.04 -10.93 -5.27
CA LEU A 185 24.60 -11.47 -4.02
C LEU A 185 26.11 -11.20 -3.90
N PRO A 186 26.52 -9.92 -3.75
CA PRO A 186 27.92 -9.49 -3.76
C PRO A 186 28.69 -9.95 -2.52
N GLU A 187 28.03 -10.10 -1.37
CA GLU A 187 28.64 -10.56 -0.12
C GLU A 187 29.03 -12.05 -0.21
N GLU A 188 28.19 -12.87 -0.83
CA GLU A 188 28.44 -14.27 -1.13
C GLU A 188 29.48 -14.45 -2.23
N ALA A 189 29.51 -13.56 -3.23
CA ALA A 189 30.46 -13.60 -4.34
C ALA A 189 31.90 -13.30 -3.90
N SER A 190 32.09 -12.33 -3.00
CA SER A 190 33.40 -11.82 -2.58
C SER A 190 34.40 -12.92 -2.12
N PRO A 191 34.07 -13.80 -1.14
CA PRO A 191 35.01 -14.82 -0.68
C PRO A 191 35.27 -15.93 -1.72
N LEU A 192 34.37 -16.14 -2.69
CA LEU A 192 34.57 -17.08 -3.80
C LEU A 192 35.59 -16.53 -4.80
N ILE A 193 35.41 -15.27 -5.19
CA ILE A 193 36.30 -14.58 -6.14
C ILE A 193 37.72 -14.46 -5.57
N GLN A 194 37.86 -14.12 -4.29
CA GLN A 194 39.17 -14.02 -3.61
C GLN A 194 39.93 -15.35 -3.63
N ARG A 195 39.26 -16.46 -3.25
CA ARG A 195 39.88 -17.79 -3.24
C ARG A 195 40.31 -18.23 -4.63
N ALA A 196 39.48 -17.99 -5.64
CA ALA A 196 39.80 -18.33 -7.02
C ALA A 196 40.98 -17.48 -7.56
N ALA A 197 41.03 -16.19 -7.24
CA ALA A 197 42.10 -15.27 -7.68
C ALA A 197 43.50 -15.74 -7.25
N ALA A 198 43.61 -16.24 -6.02
CA ALA A 198 44.88 -16.76 -5.48
C ALA A 198 45.38 -18.00 -6.24
N ALA A 199 44.47 -18.85 -6.70
CA ALA A 199 44.78 -20.12 -7.36
C ALA A 199 44.94 -20.01 -8.89
N LEU A 200 44.28 -19.05 -9.55
CA LEU A 200 44.36 -18.80 -11.01
C LEU A 200 45.64 -18.04 -11.44
N SER A 201 46.72 -18.13 -10.65
CA SER A 201 47.93 -17.31 -10.73
C SER A 201 48.69 -17.35 -12.08
N ALA A 202 48.45 -18.36 -12.91
CA ALA A 202 49.05 -18.54 -14.24
C ALA A 202 48.38 -17.73 -15.36
N GLU A 203 47.20 -17.14 -15.13
CA GLU A 203 46.42 -16.47 -16.18
C GLU A 203 46.28 -14.97 -15.94
N ALA A 204 47.13 -14.18 -16.60
CA ALA A 204 47.21 -12.74 -16.40
C ALA A 204 45.87 -12.00 -16.64
N ARG A 205 45.00 -12.52 -17.53
CA ARG A 205 43.69 -11.90 -17.83
C ARG A 205 42.70 -12.12 -16.68
N TRP A 206 42.57 -13.34 -16.15
CA TRP A 206 41.66 -13.64 -15.03
C TRP A 206 42.15 -13.11 -13.70
N LYS A 207 43.46 -13.18 -13.44
CA LYS A 207 44.05 -12.57 -12.25
C LYS A 207 43.72 -11.07 -12.17
N ARG A 208 43.84 -10.35 -13.29
CA ARG A 208 43.47 -8.92 -13.34
C ARG A 208 41.99 -8.67 -13.08
N ARG A 209 41.09 -9.50 -13.63
CA ARG A 209 39.62 -9.35 -13.45
C ARG A 209 39.18 -9.73 -12.05
N ALA A 210 39.67 -10.85 -11.51
CA ALA A 210 39.36 -11.28 -10.15
C ALA A 210 39.87 -10.25 -9.12
N SER A 211 41.08 -9.70 -9.29
CA SER A 211 41.57 -8.60 -8.44
C SER A 211 40.76 -7.30 -8.58
N ALA A 212 40.19 -7.02 -9.76
CA ALA A 212 39.32 -5.86 -9.95
C ALA A 212 37.97 -6.03 -9.25
N LEU A 213 37.35 -7.21 -9.39
CA LEU A 213 36.13 -7.59 -8.70
C LEU A 213 36.32 -7.57 -7.18
N GLU A 214 37.40 -8.18 -6.68
CA GLU A 214 37.77 -8.13 -5.27
C GLU A 214 37.93 -6.69 -4.77
N ALA A 215 38.64 -5.83 -5.50
CA ALA A 215 38.82 -4.43 -5.10
C ALA A 215 37.51 -3.64 -5.06
N LEU A 216 36.54 -3.95 -5.95
CA LEU A 216 35.21 -3.33 -5.94
C LEU A 216 34.34 -3.85 -4.80
N LEU A 217 34.48 -5.12 -4.42
CA LEU A 217 33.73 -5.78 -3.35
C LEU A 217 34.40 -5.64 -1.96
N SER A 218 35.41 -4.78 -1.79
CA SER A 218 36.21 -4.63 -0.55
C SER A 218 36.59 -3.17 -0.23
N GLU A 219 37.50 -2.94 0.73
CA GLU A 219 37.89 -1.61 1.25
C GLU A 219 38.66 -0.68 0.29
N ARG A 220 38.91 -1.07 -0.98
CA ARG A 220 39.72 -0.28 -1.94
C ARG A 220 39.08 -0.05 -3.32
N PRO A 221 37.83 0.44 -3.41
CA PRO A 221 37.08 0.47 -4.67
C PRO A 221 37.56 1.55 -5.66
N ALA A 222 38.15 2.66 -5.20
CA ALA A 222 38.42 3.83 -6.04
C ALA A 222 39.36 3.58 -7.25
N GLN A 223 40.42 2.77 -7.08
CA GLN A 223 41.35 2.46 -8.18
C GLN A 223 40.72 1.50 -9.20
N ALA A 224 39.90 0.56 -8.73
CA ALA A 224 39.19 -0.37 -9.59
C ALA A 224 38.08 0.34 -10.38
N GLN A 225 37.36 1.28 -9.76
CA GLN A 225 36.36 2.14 -10.43
C GLN A 225 36.94 2.93 -11.60
N ALA A 226 38.14 3.48 -11.45
CA ALA A 226 38.80 4.22 -12.52
C ALA A 226 39.18 3.33 -13.72
N ARG A 227 39.46 2.04 -13.46
CA ARG A 227 39.93 1.08 -14.46
C ARG A 227 38.80 0.27 -15.12
N TYR A 228 37.74 -0.02 -14.37
CA TYR A 228 36.60 -0.82 -14.80
C TYR A 228 35.27 -0.11 -14.45
N PRO A 229 35.00 1.04 -15.10
CA PRO A 229 33.86 1.88 -14.75
C PRO A 229 32.51 1.16 -14.92
N LEU A 230 32.33 0.37 -15.98
CA LEU A 230 31.08 -0.37 -16.20
C LEU A 230 30.82 -1.44 -15.12
N LEU A 231 31.87 -2.16 -14.71
CA LEU A 231 31.78 -3.14 -13.65
C LEU A 231 31.48 -2.49 -12.30
N ALA A 232 32.13 -1.37 -11.99
CA ALA A 232 31.81 -0.60 -10.80
C ALA A 232 30.36 -0.14 -10.76
N ALA A 233 29.82 0.31 -11.90
CA ALA A 233 28.44 0.77 -11.99
C ALA A 233 27.44 -0.37 -11.72
N VAL A 234 27.64 -1.54 -12.34
CA VAL A 234 26.78 -2.71 -12.15
C VAL A 234 26.87 -3.26 -10.72
N VAL A 235 28.06 -3.34 -10.13
CA VAL A 235 28.22 -3.74 -8.73
C VAL A 235 27.48 -2.76 -7.80
N ALA A 236 27.60 -1.46 -8.05
CA ALA A 236 26.92 -0.43 -7.27
C ALA A 236 25.40 -0.52 -7.29
N LEU A 237 24.80 -0.84 -8.44
CA LEU A 237 23.35 -1.06 -8.53
C LEU A 237 22.86 -2.19 -7.61
N ASN A 238 23.75 -3.09 -7.19
CA ASN A 238 23.46 -4.23 -6.34
C ASN A 238 24.05 -4.10 -4.92
N THR A 239 24.69 -2.97 -4.58
CA THR A 239 25.34 -2.76 -3.27
C THR A 239 25.13 -1.33 -2.76
N GLU A 240 24.55 -1.19 -1.57
CA GLU A 240 24.39 0.07 -0.81
C GLU A 240 25.65 0.98 -0.67
N PRO A 241 26.91 0.51 -0.60
CA PRO A 241 28.08 1.35 -0.27
C PRO A 241 28.49 2.37 -1.36
N LEU A 242 28.01 2.22 -2.59
CA LEU A 242 28.42 3.03 -3.73
C LEU A 242 27.38 4.12 -4.02
N ARG A 243 27.59 5.33 -3.48
CA ARG A 243 26.70 6.50 -3.67
C ARG A 243 26.25 6.65 -5.13
N GLU A 244 24.96 6.90 -5.37
CA GLU A 244 24.31 7.02 -6.69
C GLU A 244 25.08 7.92 -7.68
N ALA A 245 25.61 9.06 -7.24
CA ALA A 245 26.42 9.96 -8.07
C ALA A 245 27.73 9.33 -8.63
N SER A 246 28.27 8.32 -7.95
CA SER A 246 29.44 7.56 -8.42
C SER A 246 29.06 6.57 -9.51
N VAL A 247 27.84 6.02 -9.44
CA VAL A 247 27.26 5.10 -10.43
C VAL A 247 26.99 5.82 -11.74
N ALA A 248 26.33 6.99 -11.68
CA ALA A 248 26.06 7.82 -12.84
C ALA A 248 27.36 8.21 -13.59
N ARG A 249 28.39 8.62 -12.84
CA ARG A 249 29.71 8.95 -13.42
C ARG A 249 30.44 7.74 -14.01
N ALA A 250 30.20 6.55 -13.48
CA ALA A 250 30.81 5.32 -13.98
C ALA A 250 30.14 4.87 -15.29
N PHE A 251 28.81 4.96 -15.39
CA PHE A 251 28.10 4.72 -16.66
C PHE A 251 28.52 5.69 -17.76
N SER A 252 28.54 7.00 -17.50
CA SER A 252 28.87 8.01 -18.52
C SER A 252 30.27 7.85 -19.14
N ARG A 253 31.24 7.29 -18.40
CA ARG A 253 32.60 7.00 -18.88
C ARG A 253 32.73 5.74 -19.73
N SER A 254 31.70 4.89 -19.79
CA SER A 254 31.76 3.62 -20.54
C SER A 254 31.61 3.80 -22.04
N GLU A 255 31.14 4.98 -22.48
CA GLU A 255 30.80 5.30 -23.88
C GLU A 255 29.79 4.32 -24.50
N LEU A 256 29.15 3.44 -23.71
CA LEU A 256 28.11 2.53 -24.20
C LEU A 256 26.88 3.32 -24.64
N PRO A 257 26.20 2.91 -25.73
CA PRO A 257 25.11 3.72 -26.27
C PRO A 257 23.97 3.85 -25.25
N LEU A 258 23.70 2.77 -24.51
CA LEU A 258 22.71 2.72 -23.42
C LEU A 258 23.18 3.35 -22.09
N ALA A 259 24.47 3.58 -21.88
CA ALA A 259 24.92 4.08 -20.58
C ALA A 259 24.36 5.46 -20.25
N ARG A 260 24.04 6.27 -21.28
CA ARG A 260 23.34 7.53 -21.11
C ARG A 260 21.89 7.33 -20.63
N LEU A 261 21.23 6.24 -21.02
CA LEU A 261 19.88 5.92 -20.53
C LEU A 261 19.89 5.61 -19.02
N TRP A 262 20.86 4.81 -18.57
CA TRP A 262 21.06 4.58 -17.14
C TRP A 262 21.37 5.85 -16.36
N GLU A 263 22.15 6.78 -16.93
CA GLU A 263 22.40 8.08 -16.31
C GLU A 263 21.10 8.89 -16.14
N VAL A 264 20.24 8.90 -17.16
CA VAL A 264 18.92 9.54 -17.09
C VAL A 264 18.06 8.87 -16.02
N LEU A 265 17.95 7.54 -16.04
CA LEU A 265 17.16 6.76 -15.09
C LEU A 265 17.61 6.92 -13.64
N LEU A 266 18.91 6.96 -13.39
CA LEU A 266 19.45 7.19 -12.04
C LEU A 266 19.18 8.63 -11.57
N SER A 267 19.08 9.59 -12.49
CA SER A 267 18.71 10.98 -12.16
C SER A 267 17.23 11.18 -11.86
N VAL A 268 16.35 10.24 -12.25
CA VAL A 268 14.90 10.29 -11.99
C VAL A 268 14.59 10.41 -10.50
N ARG A 269 15.43 9.82 -9.63
CA ARG A 269 15.29 9.90 -8.17
C ARG A 269 15.76 11.23 -7.57
N GLU A 270 16.65 11.95 -8.26
CA GLU A 270 17.29 13.16 -7.75
C GLU A 270 16.58 14.46 -8.20
N ALA A 271 16.11 14.54 -9.45
CA ALA A 271 15.39 15.71 -9.98
C ALA A 271 14.65 15.47 -11.32
N ASP A 272 13.33 15.69 -11.36
CA ASP A 272 12.49 15.46 -12.56
C ASP A 272 12.91 16.26 -13.81
N ALA A 273 13.41 17.50 -13.64
CA ALA A 273 13.80 18.36 -14.76
C ALA A 273 15.06 17.85 -15.48
N ALA A 274 15.99 17.22 -14.76
CA ALA A 274 17.21 16.66 -15.33
C ALA A 274 16.89 15.39 -16.15
N ALA A 275 16.05 14.51 -15.60
CA ALA A 275 15.61 13.30 -16.30
C ALA A 275 14.85 13.62 -17.60
N ARG A 276 13.95 14.60 -17.55
CA ARG A 276 13.17 15.05 -18.72
C ARG A 276 14.07 15.59 -19.84
N SER A 277 14.99 16.49 -19.49
CA SER A 277 16.01 16.99 -20.42
C SER A 277 16.89 15.85 -20.96
N GLY A 278 17.16 14.83 -20.15
CA GLY A 278 17.93 13.66 -20.52
C GLY A 278 17.25 12.83 -21.62
N PHE A 279 15.98 12.47 -21.43
CA PHE A 279 15.20 11.74 -22.44
C PHE A 279 15.07 12.53 -23.75
N ASP A 280 14.83 13.84 -23.68
CA ASP A 280 14.73 14.69 -24.88
C ASP A 280 16.03 14.69 -25.69
N VAL A 281 17.19 14.75 -25.01
CA VAL A 281 18.51 14.66 -25.63
C VAL A 281 18.73 13.29 -26.27
N LEU A 282 18.31 12.20 -25.63
CA LEU A 282 18.43 10.84 -26.19
C LEU A 282 17.51 10.60 -27.38
N ALA A 283 16.32 11.23 -27.40
CA ALA A 283 15.36 11.09 -28.49
C ALA A 283 15.73 11.90 -29.74
N HIS A 284 16.37 13.07 -29.56
CA HIS A 284 16.62 14.04 -30.65
C HIS A 284 18.10 14.28 -30.97
N GLY A 285 19.02 13.60 -30.27
CA GLY A 285 20.46 13.72 -30.50
C GLY A 285 20.95 13.08 -31.80
N SER A 286 22.21 13.31 -32.15
CA SER A 286 22.89 12.67 -33.30
C SER A 286 22.96 11.14 -33.18
N ASP A 287 22.88 10.63 -31.95
CA ASP A 287 22.95 9.21 -31.60
C ASP A 287 21.56 8.68 -31.18
N ALA A 288 20.47 9.19 -31.76
CA ALA A 288 19.10 8.95 -31.27
C ALA A 288 18.80 7.46 -31.00
N TYR A 289 18.31 7.17 -29.79
CA TYR A 289 18.02 5.82 -29.31
C TYR A 289 16.50 5.54 -29.35
N PRO A 290 15.99 4.74 -30.30
CA PRO A 290 14.55 4.51 -30.43
C PRO A 290 13.91 3.92 -29.17
N PHE A 291 14.61 3.03 -28.48
CA PHE A 291 14.15 2.48 -27.20
C PHE A 291 14.06 3.55 -26.10
N ALA A 292 15.10 4.38 -25.93
CA ALA A 292 15.09 5.47 -24.95
C ALA A 292 14.03 6.54 -25.27
N ALA A 293 13.76 6.79 -26.55
CA ALA A 293 12.69 7.69 -26.97
C ALA A 293 11.31 7.13 -26.57
N ALA A 294 11.09 5.83 -26.75
CA ALA A 294 9.87 5.16 -26.30
C ALA A 294 9.75 5.19 -24.77
N GLU A 295 10.84 4.97 -24.05
CA GLU A 295 10.86 5.03 -22.59
C GLU A 295 10.60 6.45 -22.08
N GLY A 296 11.13 7.47 -22.74
CA GLY A 296 10.84 8.87 -22.46
C GLY A 296 9.35 9.21 -22.63
N LEU A 297 8.64 8.58 -23.58
CA LEU A 297 7.18 8.71 -23.67
C LEU A 297 6.50 8.15 -22.41
N LEU A 298 6.87 6.93 -22.01
CA LEU A 298 6.31 6.27 -20.83
C LEU A 298 6.61 7.06 -19.55
N TYR A 299 7.83 7.55 -19.39
CA TYR A 299 8.26 8.39 -18.27
C TYR A 299 7.43 9.68 -18.15
N ARG A 300 7.24 10.42 -19.26
CA ARG A 300 6.41 11.63 -19.25
C ARG A 300 4.96 11.33 -18.86
N LEU A 301 4.42 10.18 -19.29
CA LEU A 301 3.07 9.76 -18.93
C LEU A 301 2.95 9.39 -17.46
N SER A 302 3.90 8.62 -16.91
CA SER A 302 3.86 8.19 -15.50
C SER A 302 3.97 9.36 -14.51
N ARG A 303 4.55 10.49 -14.92
CA ARG A 303 4.63 11.74 -14.14
C ARG A 303 3.42 12.68 -14.31
N GLY A 304 2.35 12.24 -14.98
CA GLY A 304 1.15 13.07 -15.19
C GLY A 304 1.34 14.24 -16.16
N GLU A 305 2.47 14.30 -16.87
CA GLU A 305 2.70 15.32 -17.90
C GLU A 305 1.81 15.11 -19.14
N ALA A 306 1.13 13.95 -19.18
CA ALA A 306 0.07 13.59 -20.10
C ALA A 306 -1.10 14.59 -20.13
N GLU A 307 -1.41 15.25 -19.01
CA GLU A 307 -2.45 16.30 -19.03
C GLU A 307 -2.05 17.48 -19.94
N ARG A 308 -0.73 17.72 -20.07
CA ARG A 308 -0.16 18.75 -20.97
C ARG A 308 0.17 18.18 -22.35
N ALA A 309 0.50 16.89 -22.46
CA ALA A 309 0.77 16.17 -23.69
C ALA A 309 -0.44 15.30 -24.11
N THR A 310 -1.30 15.82 -24.98
CA THR A 310 -2.53 15.13 -25.40
C THR A 310 -2.26 13.70 -25.89
N THR A 311 -3.16 12.74 -25.60
CA THR A 311 -3.12 11.33 -26.09
C THR A 311 -2.78 11.23 -27.58
N LYS A 312 -3.29 12.16 -28.39
CA LYS A 312 -3.03 12.23 -29.84
C LYS A 312 -1.57 12.46 -30.18
N ALA A 313 -0.87 13.33 -29.42
CA ALA A 313 0.54 13.64 -29.64
C ALA A 313 1.42 12.44 -29.30
N VAL A 314 1.22 11.84 -28.12
CA VAL A 314 1.98 10.65 -27.69
C VAL A 314 1.77 9.48 -28.65
N ARG A 315 0.53 9.26 -29.11
CA ARG A 315 0.24 8.24 -30.12
C ARG A 315 0.97 8.51 -31.44
N ALA A 316 1.04 9.76 -31.89
CA ALA A 316 1.76 10.13 -33.12
C ALA A 316 3.28 9.90 -32.98
N GLU A 317 3.87 10.30 -31.86
CA GLU A 317 5.29 10.09 -31.55
C GLU A 317 5.63 8.59 -31.50
N LEU A 318 4.83 7.78 -30.79
CA LEU A 318 5.02 6.32 -30.75
C LEU A 318 4.85 5.70 -32.15
N GLN A 319 3.89 6.18 -32.94
CA GLN A 319 3.68 5.70 -34.30
C GLN A 319 4.85 6.03 -35.22
N GLU A 320 5.47 7.21 -35.08
CA GLU A 320 6.69 7.58 -35.81
C GLU A 320 7.86 6.64 -35.46
N LEU A 321 8.06 6.36 -34.17
CA LEU A 321 9.07 5.39 -33.71
C LEU A 321 8.84 4.00 -34.33
N LEU A 322 7.60 3.52 -34.32
CA LEU A 322 7.24 2.22 -34.89
C LEU A 322 7.29 2.19 -36.42
N GLN A 323 7.21 3.34 -37.10
CA GLN A 323 7.41 3.45 -38.55
C GLN A 323 8.89 3.40 -38.91
N ARG A 324 9.74 4.06 -38.12
CA ARG A 324 11.20 4.00 -38.27
C ARG A 324 11.74 2.61 -37.99
N GLU A 325 11.17 1.95 -36.98
CA GLU A 325 11.57 0.63 -36.50
C GLU A 325 10.40 -0.39 -36.57
N PRO A 326 10.02 -0.85 -37.79
CA PRO A 326 8.80 -1.64 -38.02
C PRO A 326 8.82 -3.03 -37.38
N ASN A 327 9.98 -3.51 -36.93
CA ASN A 327 10.14 -4.81 -36.28
C ASN A 327 10.68 -4.72 -34.84
N ALA A 328 10.76 -3.52 -34.26
CA ALA A 328 11.30 -3.35 -32.91
C ALA A 328 10.38 -3.95 -31.85
N LEU A 329 10.82 -5.08 -31.29
CA LEU A 329 10.18 -5.79 -30.19
C LEU A 329 10.14 -4.92 -28.92
N GLY A 330 11.25 -4.33 -28.53
CA GLY A 330 11.41 -3.49 -27.34
C GLY A 330 10.55 -2.24 -27.37
N ILE A 331 10.51 -1.52 -28.50
CA ILE A 331 9.61 -0.34 -28.66
C ILE A 331 8.14 -0.78 -28.56
N SER A 332 7.79 -1.93 -29.14
CA SER A 332 6.42 -2.44 -29.06
C SER A 332 6.03 -2.84 -27.62
N VAL A 333 6.99 -3.36 -26.83
CA VAL A 333 6.82 -3.63 -25.39
C VAL A 333 6.58 -2.33 -24.63
N VAL A 334 7.43 -1.31 -24.80
CA VAL A 334 7.24 -0.01 -24.12
C VAL A 334 5.93 0.64 -24.55
N GLY A 335 5.61 0.60 -25.84
CA GLY A 335 4.36 1.11 -26.39
C GLY A 335 3.13 0.49 -25.74
N LEU A 336 3.18 -0.80 -25.39
CA LEU A 336 2.09 -1.48 -24.70
C LEU A 336 1.82 -0.86 -23.31
N PHE A 337 2.87 -0.52 -22.56
CA PHE A 337 2.75 0.21 -21.30
C PHE A 337 2.30 1.66 -21.48
N VAL A 338 2.75 2.33 -22.55
CA VAL A 338 2.26 3.66 -22.94
C VAL A 338 0.75 3.62 -23.17
N ALA A 339 0.24 2.62 -23.90
CA ALA A 339 -1.19 2.45 -24.15
C ALA A 339 -1.99 2.18 -22.86
N GLN A 340 -1.46 1.36 -21.95
CA GLN A 340 -2.06 1.08 -20.65
C GLN A 340 -2.15 2.35 -19.79
N THR A 341 -1.07 3.12 -19.71
CA THR A 341 -1.01 4.37 -18.94
C THR A 341 -1.98 5.42 -19.49
N LEU A 342 -2.18 5.44 -20.82
CA LEU A 342 -3.18 6.28 -21.48
C LEU A 342 -4.61 5.74 -21.38
N GLN A 343 -4.81 4.52 -20.88
CA GLN A 343 -6.08 3.78 -20.94
C GLN A 343 -6.63 3.66 -22.38
N ASP A 344 -5.72 3.59 -23.36
CA ASP A 344 -6.05 3.51 -24.79
C ASP A 344 -6.16 2.04 -25.23
N GLY A 345 -7.32 1.44 -24.97
CA GLY A 345 -7.55 0.02 -25.25
C GLY A 345 -7.39 -0.39 -26.72
N VAL A 346 -7.65 0.54 -27.67
CA VAL A 346 -7.45 0.28 -29.11
C VAL A 346 -5.97 0.19 -29.43
N LEU A 347 -5.17 1.15 -28.96
CA LEU A 347 -3.73 1.14 -29.15
C LEU A 347 -3.10 -0.09 -28.47
N GLU A 348 -3.55 -0.42 -27.27
CA GLU A 348 -3.10 -1.60 -26.52
C GLU A 348 -3.35 -2.88 -27.32
N GLN A 349 -4.56 -3.07 -27.85
CA GLN A 349 -4.90 -4.24 -28.68
C GLN A 349 -4.05 -4.32 -29.95
N VAL A 350 -3.80 -3.19 -30.63
CA VAL A 350 -2.94 -3.13 -31.83
C VAL A 350 -1.50 -3.53 -31.50
N LEU A 351 -0.95 -3.03 -30.39
CA LEU A 351 0.43 -3.32 -29.96
C LEU A 351 0.58 -4.74 -29.44
N ALA A 352 -0.37 -5.24 -28.67
CA ALA A 352 -0.39 -6.64 -28.24
C ALA A 352 -0.46 -7.58 -29.46
N ALA A 353 -1.36 -7.32 -30.43
CA ALA A 353 -1.43 -8.09 -31.67
C ALA A 353 -0.12 -8.01 -32.49
N ARG A 354 0.54 -6.85 -32.52
CA ARG A 354 1.85 -6.69 -33.15
C ARG A 354 2.90 -7.55 -32.45
N LEU A 355 2.95 -7.55 -31.12
CA LEU A 355 3.88 -8.35 -30.33
C LEU A 355 3.67 -9.86 -30.54
N THR A 356 2.43 -10.34 -30.67
CA THR A 356 2.19 -11.77 -31.02
C THR A 356 2.77 -12.17 -32.38
N ARG A 357 2.92 -11.23 -33.32
CA ARG A 357 3.56 -11.49 -34.63
C ARG A 357 5.08 -11.42 -34.54
N LEU A 358 5.63 -10.45 -33.80
CA LEU A 358 7.08 -10.28 -33.62
C LEU A 358 7.67 -11.38 -32.73
N ALA A 359 6.95 -11.77 -31.69
CA ALA A 359 7.36 -12.78 -30.72
C ALA A 359 6.20 -13.74 -30.37
N PRO A 360 5.87 -14.71 -31.24
CA PRO A 360 4.76 -15.64 -31.00
C PRO A 360 4.86 -16.50 -29.74
N ALA A 361 6.07 -16.68 -29.19
CA ALA A 361 6.29 -17.42 -27.94
C ALA A 361 6.34 -16.53 -26.68
N PHE A 362 6.08 -15.24 -26.82
CA PHE A 362 5.95 -14.31 -25.71
C PHE A 362 4.51 -14.35 -25.20
N ALA A 363 4.29 -14.80 -23.95
CA ALA A 363 2.96 -15.04 -23.42
C ALA A 363 2.20 -13.75 -23.05
N TYR A 364 2.88 -12.77 -22.46
CA TYR A 364 2.29 -11.52 -21.96
C TYR A 364 1.40 -10.77 -22.99
N PRO A 365 1.75 -10.65 -24.30
CA PRO A 365 0.85 -10.08 -25.28
C PRO A 365 -0.51 -10.80 -25.41
N TYR A 366 -0.55 -12.12 -25.23
CA TYR A 366 -1.82 -12.87 -25.25
C TYR A 366 -2.65 -12.62 -24.00
N GLU A 367 -2.01 -12.47 -22.84
CA GLU A 367 -2.68 -12.01 -21.62
C GLU A 367 -3.36 -10.65 -21.86
N ARG A 368 -2.64 -9.68 -22.43
CA ARG A 368 -3.21 -8.36 -22.75
C ARG A 368 -4.36 -8.44 -23.75
N LEU A 369 -4.23 -9.24 -24.80
CA LEU A 369 -5.34 -9.48 -25.73
C LEU A 369 -6.56 -10.10 -25.04
N SER A 370 -6.35 -10.99 -24.07
CA SER A 370 -7.45 -11.60 -23.32
C SER A 370 -8.17 -10.61 -22.40
N GLN A 371 -7.42 -9.73 -21.72
CA GLN A 371 -8.00 -8.66 -20.90
C GLN A 371 -8.84 -7.71 -21.77
N ARG A 372 -8.31 -7.29 -22.93
CA ARG A 372 -9.08 -6.47 -23.88
C ARG A 372 -10.32 -7.18 -24.41
N ALA A 373 -10.25 -8.50 -24.61
CA ALA A 373 -11.40 -9.29 -25.02
C ALA A 373 -12.46 -9.37 -23.91
N PHE A 374 -12.09 -9.49 -22.64
CA PHE A 374 -13.02 -9.40 -21.52
C PHE A 374 -13.69 -8.02 -21.43
N ASP A 375 -12.94 -6.93 -21.58
CA ASP A 375 -13.50 -5.56 -21.61
C ASP A 375 -14.52 -5.38 -22.74
N GLN A 376 -14.32 -6.08 -23.87
CA GLN A 376 -15.20 -6.08 -25.04
C GLN A 376 -16.36 -7.08 -24.91
N ASN A 377 -16.46 -7.80 -23.79
CA ASN A 377 -17.41 -8.90 -23.56
C ASN A 377 -17.34 -9.98 -24.67
N ASP A 378 -16.13 -10.28 -25.16
CA ASP A 378 -15.84 -11.36 -26.11
C ASP A 378 -15.06 -12.49 -25.40
N PRO A 379 -15.76 -13.37 -24.64
CA PRO A 379 -15.10 -14.45 -23.93
C PRO A 379 -14.49 -15.52 -24.86
N ASN A 380 -14.91 -15.57 -26.13
CA ASN A 380 -14.33 -16.48 -27.12
C ASN A 380 -12.92 -16.02 -27.52
N ALA A 381 -12.75 -14.73 -27.85
CA ALA A 381 -11.43 -14.17 -28.12
C ALA A 381 -10.50 -14.27 -26.90
N ALA A 382 -11.05 -14.05 -25.68
CA ALA A 382 -10.30 -14.24 -24.44
C ALA A 382 -9.79 -15.68 -24.28
N ALA A 383 -10.67 -16.67 -24.44
CA ALA A 383 -10.30 -18.08 -24.37
C ALA A 383 -9.23 -18.46 -25.42
N VAL A 384 -9.32 -17.97 -26.66
CA VAL A 384 -8.31 -18.23 -27.70
C VAL A 384 -6.94 -17.70 -27.31
N ALA A 385 -6.88 -16.49 -26.77
CA ALA A 385 -5.62 -15.88 -26.33
C ALA A 385 -5.05 -16.64 -25.10
N LEU A 386 -5.88 -16.92 -24.09
CA LEU A 386 -5.47 -17.60 -22.86
C LEU A 386 -5.05 -19.06 -23.08
N ARG A 387 -5.68 -19.78 -24.01
CA ARG A 387 -5.20 -21.12 -24.43
C ARG A 387 -3.80 -21.07 -25.02
N THR A 388 -3.45 -19.97 -25.70
CA THR A 388 -2.09 -19.79 -26.20
C THR A 388 -1.14 -19.44 -25.06
N ALA A 389 -1.54 -18.54 -24.16
CA ALA A 389 -0.76 -18.16 -22.98
C ALA A 389 -0.44 -19.37 -22.08
N THR A 390 -1.43 -20.18 -21.73
CA THR A 390 -1.27 -21.43 -20.94
C THR A 390 -0.38 -22.46 -21.62
N ARG A 391 -0.38 -22.56 -22.96
CA ARG A 391 0.55 -23.44 -23.68
C ARG A 391 1.99 -22.93 -23.63
N LEU A 392 2.19 -21.62 -23.66
CA LEU A 392 3.51 -20.99 -23.60
C LEU A 392 4.07 -21.01 -22.18
N GLU A 393 3.22 -20.78 -21.19
CA GLU A 393 3.54 -20.71 -19.76
C GLU A 393 2.55 -21.56 -18.96
N PRO A 394 2.70 -22.90 -18.98
CA PRO A 394 1.75 -23.83 -18.34
C PRO A 394 1.79 -23.78 -16.82
N SER A 395 2.78 -23.13 -16.22
CA SER A 395 2.94 -22.96 -14.77
C SER A 395 2.37 -21.64 -14.24
N SER A 396 1.72 -20.83 -15.08
CA SER A 396 1.07 -19.60 -14.66
C SER A 396 -0.35 -19.88 -14.19
N ASP A 397 -0.58 -19.90 -12.88
CA ASP A 397 -1.90 -20.03 -12.26
C ASP A 397 -2.84 -18.91 -12.73
N LEU A 398 -2.36 -17.67 -12.84
CA LEU A 398 -3.11 -16.54 -13.38
C LEU A 398 -3.74 -16.84 -14.76
N TYR A 399 -3.00 -17.48 -15.68
CA TYR A 399 -3.51 -17.80 -17.01
C TYR A 399 -4.56 -18.89 -16.98
N TRP A 400 -4.44 -19.86 -16.07
CA TRP A 400 -5.44 -20.90 -15.86
C TRP A 400 -6.71 -20.34 -15.20
N THR A 401 -6.58 -19.47 -14.20
CA THR A 401 -7.70 -18.75 -13.55
C THR A 401 -8.54 -17.99 -14.57
N ASN A 402 -7.87 -17.17 -15.39
CA ASN A 402 -8.54 -16.38 -16.42
C ASN A 402 -9.13 -17.26 -17.54
N LEU A 403 -8.48 -18.38 -17.88
CA LEU A 403 -9.03 -19.33 -18.86
C LEU A 403 -10.30 -19.99 -18.33
N GLY A 404 -10.32 -20.36 -17.04
CA GLY A 404 -11.50 -20.87 -16.35
C GLY A 404 -12.66 -19.89 -16.41
N TRP A 405 -12.40 -18.60 -16.15
CA TRP A 405 -13.39 -17.54 -16.29
C TRP A 405 -13.91 -17.41 -17.73
N ALA A 406 -13.02 -17.39 -18.73
CA ALA A 406 -13.43 -17.34 -20.14
C ALA A 406 -14.35 -18.53 -20.52
N TYR A 407 -14.04 -19.73 -20.07
CA TYR A 407 -14.87 -20.91 -20.31
C TYR A 407 -16.21 -20.86 -19.57
N TYR A 408 -16.25 -20.34 -18.35
CA TYR A 408 -17.50 -20.10 -17.62
C TYR A 408 -18.42 -19.14 -18.40
N LEU A 409 -17.86 -18.03 -18.88
CA LEU A 409 -18.61 -17.05 -19.66
C LEU A 409 -19.15 -17.63 -20.98
N LEU A 410 -18.45 -18.60 -21.58
CA LEU A 410 -18.89 -19.33 -22.77
C LEU A 410 -19.92 -20.44 -22.46
N GLY A 411 -20.20 -20.73 -21.19
CA GLY A 411 -21.06 -21.83 -20.77
C GLY A 411 -20.42 -23.22 -20.93
N VAL A 412 -19.11 -23.29 -21.20
CA VAL A 412 -18.37 -24.55 -21.30
C VAL A 412 -17.88 -24.97 -19.91
N LEU A 413 -18.85 -25.29 -19.05
CA LEU A 413 -18.63 -25.44 -17.60
C LEU A 413 -17.60 -26.51 -17.22
N GLY A 414 -17.52 -27.62 -17.97
CA GLY A 414 -16.52 -28.67 -17.70
C GLY A 414 -15.07 -28.24 -17.96
N GLU A 415 -14.84 -27.42 -18.99
CA GLU A 415 -13.50 -26.85 -19.25
C GLU A 415 -13.17 -25.73 -18.26
N SER A 416 -14.19 -25.00 -17.79
CA SER A 416 -14.04 -24.01 -16.73
C SER A 416 -13.59 -24.65 -15.42
N GLU A 417 -14.25 -25.73 -15.00
CA GLU A 417 -13.88 -26.53 -13.83
C GLU A 417 -12.43 -27.02 -13.91
N ASN A 418 -12.06 -27.70 -15.00
CA ASN A 418 -10.71 -28.22 -15.19
C ASN A 418 -9.65 -27.09 -15.16
N ALA A 419 -9.91 -25.94 -15.80
CA ALA A 419 -8.97 -24.83 -15.79
C ALA A 419 -8.81 -24.23 -14.38
N SER A 420 -9.89 -24.06 -13.62
CA SER A 420 -9.83 -23.61 -12.22
C SER A 420 -9.09 -24.63 -11.33
N GLU A 421 -9.30 -25.93 -11.53
CA GLU A 421 -8.55 -26.99 -10.83
C GLU A 421 -7.05 -26.95 -11.16
N GLN A 422 -6.67 -26.71 -12.42
CA GLN A 422 -5.25 -26.55 -12.78
C GLN A 422 -4.63 -25.33 -12.10
N ALA A 423 -5.35 -24.20 -12.04
CA ALA A 423 -4.88 -23.02 -11.32
C ALA A 423 -4.62 -23.33 -9.83
N LEU A 424 -5.57 -24.00 -9.18
CA LEU A 424 -5.46 -24.39 -7.76
C LEU A 424 -4.40 -25.47 -7.51
N ALA A 425 -4.10 -26.33 -8.49
CA ALA A 425 -3.01 -27.30 -8.41
C ALA A 425 -1.63 -26.63 -8.48
N LEU A 426 -1.52 -25.51 -9.21
CA LEU A 426 -0.29 -24.70 -9.29
C LEU A 426 -0.14 -23.80 -8.06
N ASN A 427 -1.24 -23.17 -7.64
CA ASN A 427 -1.28 -22.27 -6.48
C ASN A 427 -2.54 -22.55 -5.63
N PRO A 428 -2.41 -23.34 -4.55
CA PRO A 428 -3.54 -23.65 -3.65
C PRO A 428 -4.16 -22.44 -2.93
N ASN A 429 -3.48 -21.29 -2.93
CA ASN A 429 -3.91 -20.04 -2.31
C ASN A 429 -4.59 -19.06 -3.28
N GLU A 430 -4.71 -19.42 -4.56
CA GLU A 430 -5.37 -18.58 -5.57
C GLU A 430 -6.89 -18.52 -5.33
N HIS A 431 -7.35 -17.50 -4.60
CA HIS A 431 -8.73 -17.39 -4.15
C HIS A 431 -9.69 -17.08 -5.30
N ILE A 432 -9.25 -16.37 -6.35
CA ILE A 432 -10.10 -16.07 -7.52
C ILE A 432 -10.42 -17.36 -8.30
N ALA A 433 -9.45 -18.24 -8.49
CA ALA A 433 -9.69 -19.56 -9.10
C ALA A 433 -10.68 -20.39 -8.27
N ARG A 434 -10.60 -20.28 -6.94
CA ARG A 434 -11.52 -20.97 -6.03
C ARG A 434 -12.93 -20.40 -6.09
N TYR A 435 -13.10 -19.09 -6.19
CA TYR A 435 -14.40 -18.46 -6.46
C TYR A 435 -14.98 -18.92 -7.80
N ASN A 436 -14.16 -18.98 -8.87
CA ASN A 436 -14.58 -19.51 -10.17
C ASN A 436 -15.03 -20.97 -10.09
N LEU A 437 -14.31 -21.82 -9.35
CA LEU A 437 -14.69 -23.20 -9.12
C LEU A 437 -16.03 -23.31 -8.37
N GLY A 438 -16.18 -22.58 -7.26
CA GLY A 438 -17.42 -22.53 -6.49
C GLY A 438 -18.61 -22.09 -7.37
N LEU A 439 -18.40 -21.10 -8.24
CA LEU A 439 -19.42 -20.64 -9.18
C LEU A 439 -19.85 -21.76 -10.13
N VAL A 440 -18.89 -22.47 -10.74
CA VAL A 440 -19.15 -23.62 -11.62
C VAL A 440 -19.90 -24.74 -10.88
N GLU A 441 -19.48 -25.06 -9.65
CA GLU A 441 -20.13 -26.07 -8.81
C GLU A 441 -21.58 -25.71 -8.49
N VAL A 442 -21.88 -24.45 -8.18
CA VAL A 442 -23.26 -24.00 -7.96
C VAL A 442 -24.10 -24.16 -9.21
N VAL A 443 -23.65 -23.63 -10.35
CA VAL A 443 -24.46 -23.63 -11.59
C VAL A 443 -24.65 -25.04 -12.17
N THR A 444 -23.76 -25.97 -11.83
CA THR A 444 -23.89 -27.40 -12.16
C THR A 444 -24.67 -28.21 -11.10
N GLY A 445 -25.23 -27.55 -10.09
CA GLY A 445 -26.13 -28.15 -9.09
C GLY A 445 -25.43 -28.81 -7.88
N ARG A 446 -24.11 -28.64 -7.73
CA ARG A 446 -23.30 -29.17 -6.63
C ARG A 446 -23.21 -28.19 -5.46
N LEU A 447 -24.36 -27.66 -5.02
CA LEU A 447 -24.41 -26.61 -3.98
C LEU A 447 -23.67 -26.99 -2.70
N GLY A 448 -23.78 -28.23 -2.23
CA GLY A 448 -23.09 -28.66 -1.00
C GLY A 448 -21.58 -28.50 -1.07
N VAL A 449 -20.97 -28.91 -2.19
CA VAL A 449 -19.52 -28.75 -2.43
C VAL A 449 -19.17 -27.27 -2.58
N ALA A 450 -19.98 -26.53 -3.33
CA ALA A 450 -19.74 -25.12 -3.58
C ALA A 450 -19.69 -24.28 -2.30
N LEU A 451 -20.50 -24.58 -1.29
CA LEU A 451 -20.48 -23.84 -0.03
C LEU A 451 -19.15 -24.00 0.72
N ASP A 452 -18.58 -25.20 0.71
CA ASP A 452 -17.25 -25.45 1.28
C ASP A 452 -16.19 -24.70 0.45
N THR A 453 -16.28 -24.76 -0.89
CA THR A 453 -15.37 -24.06 -1.81
C THR A 453 -15.40 -22.54 -1.62
N TYR A 454 -16.60 -21.93 -1.51
CA TYR A 454 -16.77 -20.50 -1.26
C TYR A 454 -16.27 -20.08 0.13
N ALA A 455 -16.50 -20.91 1.16
CA ALA A 455 -15.99 -20.64 2.49
C ALA A 455 -14.46 -20.65 2.53
N GLU A 456 -13.83 -21.61 1.85
CA GLU A 456 -12.37 -21.66 1.69
C GLU A 456 -11.85 -20.46 0.89
N ALA A 457 -12.54 -20.03 -0.18
CA ALA A 457 -12.16 -18.86 -0.96
C ALA A 457 -12.19 -17.58 -0.11
N ALA A 458 -13.31 -17.34 0.59
CA ALA A 458 -13.48 -16.18 1.47
C ALA A 458 -12.45 -16.13 2.61
N ALA A 459 -12.08 -17.29 3.17
CA ALA A 459 -11.06 -17.35 4.21
C ALA A 459 -9.66 -16.93 3.70
N ARG A 460 -9.29 -17.34 2.49
CA ARG A 460 -7.98 -17.01 1.87
C ARG A 460 -7.91 -15.58 1.37
N ASP A 461 -9.00 -15.09 0.82
CA ASP A 461 -9.19 -13.71 0.40
C ASP A 461 -9.03 -12.74 1.59
N LEU A 462 -9.71 -13.05 2.71
CA LEU A 462 -9.57 -12.28 3.95
C LEU A 462 -8.15 -12.36 4.55
N GLU A 463 -7.47 -13.50 4.42
CA GLU A 463 -6.07 -13.65 4.83
C GLU A 463 -5.10 -12.80 3.97
N ALA A 464 -5.40 -12.66 2.67
CA ALA A 464 -4.57 -11.89 1.74
C ALA A 464 -4.71 -10.37 1.95
N ASP A 465 -5.93 -9.84 1.91
CA ASP A 465 -6.18 -8.39 1.81
C ASP A 465 -7.07 -7.82 2.95
N GLY A 466 -7.55 -8.65 3.87
CA GLY A 466 -8.39 -8.21 5.00
C GLY A 466 -9.82 -7.78 4.60
N LEU A 467 -10.20 -7.99 3.34
CA LEU A 467 -11.51 -7.74 2.75
C LEU A 467 -11.88 -8.90 1.81
N LEU A 468 -13.16 -9.01 1.46
CA LEU A 468 -13.61 -9.97 0.43
C LEU A 468 -13.66 -9.30 -0.94
N ASP A 469 -13.32 -10.04 -2.00
CA ASP A 469 -13.39 -9.62 -3.39
C ASP A 469 -14.85 -9.27 -3.77
N PRO A 470 -15.15 -7.99 -4.08
CA PRO A 470 -16.49 -7.58 -4.48
C PRO A 470 -16.95 -8.22 -5.81
N ALA A 471 -16.02 -8.70 -6.64
CA ALA A 471 -16.34 -9.37 -7.90
C ALA A 471 -17.07 -10.70 -7.67
N ALA A 472 -16.73 -11.46 -6.62
CA ALA A 472 -17.35 -12.76 -6.35
C ALA A 472 -18.88 -12.66 -6.17
N ALA A 473 -19.36 -11.62 -5.47
CA ALA A 473 -20.80 -11.38 -5.33
C ALA A 473 -21.43 -10.80 -6.62
N ALA A 474 -20.67 -10.08 -7.44
CA ALA A 474 -21.14 -9.63 -8.75
C ALA A 474 -21.31 -10.81 -9.71
N ASP A 475 -20.36 -11.73 -9.75
CA ASP A 475 -20.38 -12.91 -10.62
C ASP A 475 -21.55 -13.85 -10.29
N LEU A 476 -21.87 -14.01 -8.99
CA LEU A 476 -23.07 -14.74 -8.56
C LEU A 476 -24.38 -14.02 -8.96
N ARG A 477 -24.41 -12.68 -9.02
CA ARG A 477 -25.57 -11.95 -9.56
C ARG A 477 -25.72 -12.15 -11.07
N ASP A 478 -24.60 -12.15 -11.80
CA ASP A 478 -24.59 -12.47 -13.22
C ASP A 478 -25.06 -13.90 -13.48
N ALA A 479 -24.65 -14.84 -12.62
CA ALA A 479 -25.12 -16.22 -12.67
C ALA A 479 -26.63 -16.35 -12.47
N LEU A 480 -27.27 -15.51 -11.64
CA LEU A 480 -28.74 -15.49 -11.52
C LEU A 480 -29.44 -15.11 -12.83
N THR A 481 -28.76 -14.32 -13.67
CA THR A 481 -29.29 -13.92 -14.98
C THR A 481 -29.06 -15.01 -16.03
N ARG A 482 -27.91 -15.68 -16.00
CA ARG A 482 -27.52 -16.72 -16.97
C ARG A 482 -28.16 -18.08 -16.67
N TYR A 483 -28.36 -18.41 -15.40
CA TYR A 483 -28.88 -19.69 -14.91
C TYR A 483 -30.05 -19.48 -13.92
N PRO A 484 -31.14 -18.79 -14.33
CA PRO A 484 -32.25 -18.44 -13.43
C PRO A 484 -33.02 -19.64 -12.86
N GLU A 485 -32.85 -20.81 -13.47
CA GLU A 485 -33.42 -22.09 -13.05
C GLU A 485 -32.66 -22.77 -11.91
N VAL A 486 -31.41 -22.37 -11.63
CA VAL A 486 -30.55 -23.00 -10.61
C VAL A 486 -30.75 -22.28 -9.26
N PRO A 487 -31.52 -22.85 -8.31
CA PRO A 487 -31.83 -22.14 -7.07
C PRO A 487 -30.59 -21.92 -6.22
N GLY A 488 -29.60 -22.82 -6.29
CA GLY A 488 -28.39 -22.78 -5.48
C GLY A 488 -27.58 -21.49 -5.60
N VAL A 489 -27.67 -20.77 -6.72
CA VAL A 489 -27.04 -19.46 -6.92
C VAL A 489 -27.53 -18.45 -5.89
N HIS A 490 -28.82 -18.48 -5.55
CA HIS A 490 -29.36 -17.62 -4.49
C HIS A 490 -28.76 -17.92 -3.11
N TYR A 491 -28.49 -19.20 -2.80
CA TYR A 491 -27.90 -19.54 -1.49
C TYR A 491 -26.44 -19.09 -1.41
N ALA A 492 -25.63 -19.41 -2.43
CA ALA A 492 -24.22 -19.02 -2.47
C ALA A 492 -24.07 -17.49 -2.41
N LEU A 493 -24.91 -16.74 -3.15
CA LEU A 493 -24.93 -15.27 -3.07
C LEU A 493 -25.34 -14.79 -1.68
N ALA A 494 -26.31 -15.43 -1.03
CA ALA A 494 -26.73 -15.06 0.32
C ALA A 494 -25.61 -15.23 1.35
N THR A 495 -24.89 -16.35 1.28
CA THR A 495 -23.76 -16.64 2.18
C THR A 495 -22.63 -15.62 2.02
N LEU A 496 -22.29 -15.25 0.79
CA LEU A 496 -21.24 -14.26 0.53
C LEU A 496 -21.68 -12.85 0.99
N LEU A 497 -22.91 -12.42 0.66
CA LEU A 497 -23.46 -11.15 1.13
C LEU A 497 -23.53 -11.06 2.65
N GLU A 498 -23.79 -12.18 3.31
CA GLU A 498 -23.78 -12.26 4.76
C GLU A 498 -22.38 -12.11 5.34
N ALA A 499 -21.36 -12.74 4.74
CA ALA A 499 -19.96 -12.56 5.11
C ALA A 499 -19.47 -11.11 4.88
N GLU A 500 -19.99 -10.43 3.85
CA GLU A 500 -19.79 -8.98 3.61
C GLU A 500 -20.55 -8.07 4.61
N GLY A 501 -21.37 -8.63 5.50
CA GLY A 501 -22.18 -7.86 6.46
C GLY A 501 -23.46 -7.25 5.86
N ARG A 502 -23.84 -7.61 4.63
CA ARG A 502 -25.02 -7.10 3.90
C ARG A 502 -26.27 -7.93 4.21
N GLY A 503 -26.60 -8.03 5.49
CA GLY A 503 -27.62 -8.96 6.01
C GLY A 503 -29.01 -8.85 5.36
N ARG A 504 -29.46 -7.64 4.96
CA ARG A 504 -30.77 -7.48 4.30
C ARG A 504 -30.79 -8.10 2.90
N GLU A 505 -29.75 -7.86 2.10
CA GLU A 505 -29.64 -8.45 0.76
C GLU A 505 -29.45 -9.97 0.87
N ALA A 506 -28.61 -10.43 1.80
CA ALA A 506 -28.47 -11.85 2.12
C ALA A 506 -29.82 -12.49 2.46
N ALA A 507 -30.64 -11.85 3.29
CA ALA A 507 -31.97 -12.35 3.64
C ALA A 507 -32.93 -12.45 2.45
N GLU A 508 -32.82 -11.55 1.48
CA GLU A 508 -33.58 -11.64 0.23
C GLU A 508 -33.18 -12.85 -0.58
N GLN A 509 -31.88 -13.10 -0.73
CA GLN A 509 -31.38 -14.22 -1.49
C GLN A 509 -31.68 -15.57 -0.79
N TYR A 510 -31.51 -15.67 0.52
CA TYR A 510 -31.93 -16.86 1.28
C TYR A 510 -33.43 -17.15 1.13
N ALA A 511 -34.29 -16.12 1.11
CA ALA A 511 -35.72 -16.31 0.88
C ALA A 511 -36.01 -16.85 -0.53
N ARG A 512 -35.34 -16.32 -1.55
CA ARG A 512 -35.45 -16.81 -2.94
C ARG A 512 -35.02 -18.26 -3.07
N TYR A 513 -33.94 -18.65 -2.39
CA TYR A 513 -33.56 -20.06 -2.33
C TYR A 513 -34.63 -20.90 -1.63
N ALA A 514 -35.12 -20.48 -0.45
CA ALA A 514 -36.12 -21.24 0.31
C ALA A 514 -37.43 -21.50 -0.46
N GLU A 515 -37.84 -20.58 -1.35
CA GLU A 515 -39.02 -20.75 -2.22
C GLU A 515 -38.88 -21.92 -3.22
N ARG A 516 -37.66 -22.17 -3.72
CA ARG A 516 -37.41 -23.08 -4.86
C ARG A 516 -36.54 -24.28 -4.52
N GLY A 517 -35.72 -24.17 -3.48
CA GLY A 517 -34.83 -25.18 -2.95
C GLY A 517 -35.58 -26.38 -2.36
N ARG A 518 -34.81 -27.39 -1.92
CA ARG A 518 -35.33 -28.65 -1.39
C ARG A 518 -34.51 -29.09 -0.17
N GLY A 519 -35.13 -29.92 0.67
CA GLY A 519 -34.45 -30.56 1.80
C GLY A 519 -34.11 -29.61 2.95
N ALA A 520 -33.15 -30.03 3.79
CA ALA A 520 -32.76 -29.31 5.01
C ALA A 520 -32.23 -27.90 4.74
N LEU A 521 -31.41 -27.73 3.69
CA LEU A 521 -30.85 -26.44 3.31
C LEU A 521 -31.93 -25.38 3.01
N ALA A 522 -33.06 -25.77 2.41
CA ALA A 522 -34.15 -24.82 2.13
C ALA A 522 -34.84 -24.34 3.42
N ALA A 523 -34.98 -25.23 4.41
CA ALA A 523 -35.48 -24.86 5.73
C ALA A 523 -34.49 -23.95 6.47
N GLU A 524 -33.19 -24.26 6.40
CA GLU A 524 -32.11 -23.45 6.97
C GLU A 524 -32.08 -22.04 6.38
N ALA A 525 -32.11 -21.91 5.05
CA ALA A 525 -32.17 -20.61 4.38
C ALA A 525 -33.41 -19.81 4.79
N GLY A 526 -34.58 -20.47 4.88
CA GLY A 526 -35.81 -19.84 5.33
C GLY A 526 -35.68 -19.27 6.75
N GLU A 527 -35.06 -20.02 7.65
CA GLU A 527 -34.79 -19.55 9.02
C GLU A 527 -33.75 -18.44 9.06
N ARG A 528 -32.64 -18.58 8.32
CA ARG A 528 -31.60 -17.55 8.22
C ARG A 528 -32.15 -16.22 7.70
N SER A 529 -33.03 -16.27 6.69
CA SER A 529 -33.73 -15.09 6.17
C SER A 529 -34.58 -14.39 7.24
N ARG A 530 -35.31 -15.16 8.07
CA ARG A 530 -36.10 -14.59 9.17
C ARG A 530 -35.23 -13.92 10.22
N VAL A 531 -34.12 -14.57 10.60
CA VAL A 531 -33.14 -14.03 11.56
C VAL A 531 -32.58 -12.71 11.05
N LEU A 532 -32.13 -12.67 9.79
CA LEU A 532 -31.55 -11.46 9.19
C LEU A 532 -32.57 -10.33 8.94
N ARG A 533 -33.87 -10.65 8.82
CA ARG A 533 -34.97 -9.67 8.71
C ARG A 533 -35.54 -9.24 10.06
N ALA A 534 -35.15 -9.89 11.15
CA ALA A 534 -35.69 -9.58 12.47
C ALA A 534 -35.42 -8.09 12.79
N PRO A 535 -36.41 -7.35 13.31
CA PRO A 535 -36.18 -5.98 13.73
C PRO A 535 -35.10 -5.99 14.82
N PRO A 536 -34.16 -5.03 14.78
CA PRO A 536 -33.11 -5.00 15.76
C PRO A 536 -33.67 -4.81 17.18
N PRO A 537 -33.01 -5.36 18.21
CA PRO A 537 -33.49 -5.28 19.59
C PRO A 537 -33.59 -3.82 20.07
N PRO A 538 -34.57 -3.50 20.95
CA PRO A 538 -34.76 -2.14 21.45
C PRO A 538 -33.60 -1.69 22.34
N LEU A 539 -33.42 -0.37 22.48
CA LEU A 539 -32.53 0.20 23.48
C LEU A 539 -33.12 -0.02 24.87
N ARG A 540 -32.29 -0.45 25.82
CA ARG A 540 -32.66 -0.61 27.22
C ARG A 540 -31.84 0.35 28.08
N ILE A 541 -32.55 1.12 28.91
CA ILE A 541 -31.93 1.85 30.02
C ILE A 541 -32.11 0.99 31.27
N ALA A 542 -31.03 0.72 32.01
CA ALA A 542 -31.12 -0.04 33.24
C ALA A 542 -32.05 0.65 34.25
N PRO A 543 -32.90 -0.11 34.97
CA PRO A 543 -33.88 0.46 35.91
C PRO A 543 -33.25 1.16 37.12
N ALA A 544 -31.96 0.94 37.38
CA ALA A 544 -31.20 1.55 38.46
C ALA A 544 -30.59 2.93 38.10
N ALA A 545 -31.21 3.68 37.19
CA ALA A 545 -30.73 5.02 36.80
C ALA A 545 -30.62 5.94 38.03
N ARG A 546 -29.40 6.37 38.33
CA ARG A 546 -29.11 7.26 39.46
C ARG A 546 -29.26 8.70 39.01
N VAL A 547 -29.92 9.50 39.83
CA VAL A 547 -30.05 10.94 39.64
C VAL A 547 -29.51 11.61 40.89
N GLY A 548 -28.64 12.60 40.70
CA GLY A 548 -28.09 13.31 41.84
C GLY A 548 -27.38 14.59 41.45
N LEU A 549 -26.93 15.29 42.48
CA LEU A 549 -26.26 16.57 42.32
C LEU A 549 -24.82 16.36 41.86
N GLY A 550 -24.45 17.05 40.78
CA GLY A 550 -23.08 17.04 40.25
C GLY A 550 -22.70 15.75 39.53
N PRO A 551 -21.52 15.71 38.89
CA PRO A 551 -21.07 14.58 38.07
C PRO A 551 -21.08 13.22 38.79
N GLU A 552 -20.89 13.22 40.11
CA GLU A 552 -20.94 12.00 40.91
C GLU A 552 -22.36 11.52 41.25
N ALA A 553 -23.39 12.23 40.77
CA ALA A 553 -24.80 11.97 41.05
C ALA A 553 -25.08 11.79 42.54
N LEU A 554 -24.65 12.75 43.37
CA LEU A 554 -24.86 12.72 44.82
C LEU A 554 -26.35 12.79 45.16
N ALA A 555 -26.89 11.72 45.74
CA ALA A 555 -28.32 11.59 46.02
C ALA A 555 -28.73 12.41 47.26
N PHE A 556 -29.84 13.14 47.14
CA PHE A 556 -30.44 13.89 48.24
C PHE A 556 -31.94 13.59 48.32
N PRO A 557 -32.54 13.59 49.53
CA PRO A 557 -33.97 13.33 49.68
C PRO A 557 -34.86 14.42 49.06
N ASP A 558 -34.38 15.68 49.08
CA ASP A 558 -34.99 16.80 48.37
C ASP A 558 -33.90 17.60 47.65
N TYR A 559 -34.18 18.00 46.41
CA TYR A 559 -33.37 18.92 45.61
C TYR A 559 -33.88 20.36 45.74
N LEU A 560 -33.06 21.34 45.36
CA LEU A 560 -33.38 22.76 45.44
C LEU A 560 -33.50 23.37 44.04
N PRO A 561 -34.34 24.42 43.87
CA PRO A 561 -34.34 25.21 42.65
C PRO A 561 -32.92 25.68 42.29
N GLY A 562 -32.52 25.52 41.02
CA GLY A 562 -31.18 25.84 40.54
C GLY A 562 -30.13 24.73 40.68
N ASP A 563 -30.44 23.59 41.31
CA ASP A 563 -29.54 22.42 41.31
C ASP A 563 -29.32 21.89 39.88
N VAL A 564 -28.13 21.34 39.63
CA VAL A 564 -27.81 20.65 38.38
C VAL A 564 -27.80 19.15 38.66
N LEU A 565 -28.76 18.44 38.08
CA LEU A 565 -28.95 17.01 38.26
C LEU A 565 -28.25 16.24 37.14
N TYR A 566 -27.30 15.40 37.50
CA TYR A 566 -26.67 14.45 36.58
C TYR A 566 -27.38 13.10 36.68
N THR A 567 -27.41 12.41 35.54
CA THR A 567 -27.97 11.07 35.43
C THR A 567 -26.86 10.09 35.10
N ARG A 568 -26.79 8.99 35.87
CA ARG A 568 -25.86 7.89 35.65
C ARG A 568 -26.64 6.60 35.42
N PHE A 569 -26.50 5.99 34.24
CA PHE A 569 -27.24 4.79 33.85
C PHE A 569 -26.53 3.98 32.77
N GLU A 570 -26.75 2.66 32.77
CA GLU A 570 -26.32 1.78 31.68
C GLU A 570 -27.36 1.81 30.54
N LEU A 571 -26.86 2.00 29.32
CA LEU A 571 -27.62 1.90 28.08
C LEU A 571 -27.12 0.68 27.29
N SER A 572 -28.01 -0.23 26.92
CA SER A 572 -27.64 -1.47 26.23
C SER A 572 -28.60 -1.88 25.11
N THR A 573 -28.12 -2.74 24.21
CA THR A 573 -28.89 -3.46 23.19
C THR A 573 -28.73 -4.96 23.42
N PRO A 574 -29.75 -5.66 23.95
CA PRO A 574 -29.60 -7.09 24.26
C PRO A 574 -29.24 -7.91 23.03
N GLY A 575 -28.04 -8.49 23.03
CA GLY A 575 -27.55 -9.37 21.96
C GLY A 575 -27.21 -8.68 20.64
N ASP A 576 -27.05 -7.36 20.61
CA ASP A 576 -26.69 -6.58 19.41
C ASP A 576 -25.73 -5.44 19.79
N GLU A 577 -24.99 -4.92 18.83
CA GLU A 577 -24.11 -3.77 19.01
C GLU A 577 -24.91 -2.48 19.27
N LEU A 578 -24.41 -1.66 20.19
CA LEU A 578 -25.04 -0.42 20.60
C LEU A 578 -24.88 0.63 19.49
N PRO A 579 -25.97 1.10 18.87
CA PRO A 579 -25.88 2.04 17.76
C PRO A 579 -25.39 3.43 18.21
N SER A 580 -24.54 4.06 17.40
CA SER A 580 -24.06 5.43 17.59
C SER A 580 -24.51 6.38 16.45
N PRO A 581 -24.58 7.71 16.70
CA PRO A 581 -24.49 8.39 18.00
C PRO A 581 -25.76 8.20 18.85
N GLN A 582 -25.64 8.27 20.17
CA GLN A 582 -26.77 8.21 21.10
C GLN A 582 -27.21 9.62 21.51
N ARG A 583 -28.50 9.89 21.41
CA ARG A 583 -29.13 11.13 21.89
C ARG A 583 -29.86 10.85 23.19
N ILE A 584 -29.48 11.55 24.25
CA ILE A 584 -30.07 11.44 25.59
C ILE A 584 -30.87 12.71 25.86
N THR A 585 -32.18 12.58 26.05
CA THR A 585 -33.09 13.68 26.38
C THR A 585 -33.58 13.50 27.82
N LEU A 586 -33.41 14.54 28.62
CA LEU A 586 -33.91 14.62 30.00
C LEU A 586 -35.09 15.59 30.04
N ARG A 587 -36.24 15.16 30.57
CA ARG A 587 -37.43 16.00 30.73
C ARG A 587 -37.98 15.90 32.14
N LEU A 588 -38.08 17.03 32.81
CA LEU A 588 -38.70 17.15 34.11
C LEU A 588 -40.17 17.53 33.95
N ARG A 589 -41.06 16.74 34.54
CA ARG A 589 -42.49 16.98 34.55
C ARG A 589 -43.00 17.25 35.96
N ASP A 590 -43.93 18.19 36.08
CA ASP A 590 -44.65 18.46 37.32
C ASP A 590 -45.78 17.43 37.56
N ALA A 591 -46.58 17.64 38.61
CA ALA A 591 -47.70 16.78 38.94
C ALA A 591 -48.87 16.84 37.93
N SER A 592 -48.94 17.88 37.09
CA SER A 592 -49.93 18.00 36.01
C SER A 592 -49.47 17.29 34.73
N GLY A 593 -48.19 16.94 34.64
CA GLY A 593 -47.56 16.31 33.49
C GLY A 593 -46.90 17.31 32.54
N GLU A 594 -46.93 18.60 32.85
CA GLU A 594 -46.31 19.67 32.06
C GLU A 594 -44.78 19.58 32.17
N VAL A 595 -44.07 19.77 31.04
CA VAL A 595 -42.60 19.80 31.03
C VAL A 595 -42.14 21.15 31.56
N VAL A 596 -41.53 21.15 32.74
CA VAL A 596 -41.02 22.36 33.41
C VAL A 596 -39.54 22.60 33.17
N ALA A 597 -38.80 21.58 32.71
CA ALA A 597 -37.41 21.70 32.28
C ALA A 597 -37.04 20.57 31.30
N GLU A 598 -36.15 20.88 30.34
CA GLU A 598 -35.65 19.91 29.36
C GLU A 598 -34.16 20.17 29.08
N SER A 599 -33.42 19.10 28.84
CA SER A 599 -32.06 19.14 28.30
C SER A 599 -31.81 17.97 27.37
N GLU A 600 -30.83 18.13 26.48
CA GLU A 600 -30.40 17.09 25.55
C GLU A 600 -28.88 17.02 25.50
N ALA A 601 -28.35 15.80 25.52
CA ALA A 601 -26.94 15.49 25.31
C ALA A 601 -26.80 14.51 24.14
N THR A 602 -25.74 14.64 23.34
CA THR A 602 -25.43 13.69 22.26
C THR A 602 -24.05 13.10 22.49
N LYS A 603 -23.98 11.78 22.65
CA LYS A 603 -22.71 11.04 22.64
C LYS A 603 -22.29 10.74 21.22
N ARG A 604 -21.14 11.31 20.83
CA ARG A 604 -20.59 11.24 19.47
C ARG A 604 -19.34 10.38 19.36
N ASP A 605 -18.80 9.93 20.48
CA ASP A 605 -17.56 9.14 20.47
C ASP A 605 -17.79 7.81 19.75
N PRO A 606 -16.89 7.42 18.83
CA PRO A 606 -16.97 6.13 18.18
C PRO A 606 -16.83 5.03 19.23
N LEU A 607 -17.78 4.10 19.23
CA LEU A 607 -17.73 2.93 20.12
C LEU A 607 -16.76 1.89 19.52
N PRO A 608 -16.00 1.17 20.37
CA PRO A 608 -15.29 -0.03 19.93
C PRO A 608 -16.26 -1.02 19.26
N PRO A 609 -15.79 -1.78 18.24
CA PRO A 609 -16.62 -2.79 17.60
C PRO A 609 -17.18 -3.79 18.62
N ASN A 610 -18.43 -4.20 18.42
CA ASN A 610 -19.15 -5.15 19.28
C ASN A 610 -19.47 -4.62 20.70
N THR A 611 -19.45 -3.32 20.92
CA THR A 611 -19.89 -2.74 22.19
C THR A 611 -21.40 -2.93 22.36
N VAL A 612 -21.84 -3.75 23.31
CA VAL A 612 -23.26 -4.04 23.55
C VAL A 612 -23.92 -3.18 24.64
N ALA A 613 -23.11 -2.48 25.46
CA ALA A 613 -23.55 -1.63 26.55
C ALA A 613 -22.57 -0.48 26.83
N LEU A 614 -23.09 0.63 27.35
CA LEU A 614 -22.33 1.83 27.71
C LEU A 614 -22.90 2.47 28.98
N GLU A 615 -22.04 2.89 29.90
CA GLU A 615 -22.43 3.74 31.03
C GLU A 615 -22.46 5.22 30.60
N ILE A 616 -23.60 5.87 30.77
CA ILE A 616 -23.81 7.30 30.52
C ILE A 616 -23.69 8.02 31.84
N GLU A 617 -22.83 9.05 31.94
CA GLU A 617 -22.56 9.76 33.20
C GLU A 617 -22.70 11.29 33.09
N ASP A 618 -22.75 11.83 31.88
CA ASP A 618 -22.63 13.27 31.60
C ASP A 618 -23.94 13.93 31.16
N ALA A 619 -25.04 13.18 31.14
CA ALA A 619 -26.36 13.73 30.85
C ALA A 619 -26.89 14.49 32.08
N ALA A 620 -27.01 15.81 31.96
CA ALA A 620 -27.37 16.70 33.07
C ALA A 620 -28.55 17.63 32.74
N LEU A 621 -29.33 17.99 33.77
CA LEU A 621 -30.47 18.90 33.70
C LEU A 621 -30.38 19.93 34.84
N THR A 622 -30.47 21.22 34.51
CA THR A 622 -30.55 22.29 35.52
C THR A 622 -31.99 22.55 35.91
N LEU A 623 -32.28 22.48 37.21
CA LEU A 623 -33.60 22.81 37.76
C LEU A 623 -33.89 24.32 37.64
N PRO A 624 -35.03 24.73 37.07
CA PRO A 624 -35.43 26.14 37.04
C PRO A 624 -35.44 26.80 38.42
N ARG A 625 -34.99 28.06 38.50
CA ARG A 625 -34.94 28.82 39.77
C ARG A 625 -36.32 29.16 40.33
N ALA A 626 -37.36 29.17 39.48
CA ALA A 626 -38.74 29.48 39.85
C ALA A 626 -39.60 28.23 40.09
N LEU A 627 -38.99 27.07 40.36
CA LEU A 627 -39.71 25.84 40.66
C LEU A 627 -40.43 25.92 42.02
N SER A 628 -41.70 25.50 42.03
CA SER A 628 -42.46 25.32 43.27
C SER A 628 -42.02 24.06 44.02
N ALA A 629 -42.16 24.05 45.33
CA ALA A 629 -41.93 22.83 46.10
C ALA A 629 -42.95 21.74 45.74
N GLY A 630 -42.50 20.51 45.57
CA GLY A 630 -43.37 19.43 45.14
C GLY A 630 -42.63 18.19 44.64
N ARG A 631 -43.43 17.24 44.13
CA ARG A 631 -42.93 16.04 43.45
C ARG A 631 -42.92 16.26 41.95
N TYR A 632 -41.85 15.82 41.32
CA TYR A 632 -41.66 15.88 39.89
C TYR A 632 -41.17 14.52 39.38
N GLN A 633 -41.28 14.30 38.08
CA GLN A 633 -40.82 13.09 37.42
C GLN A 633 -39.78 13.46 36.35
N LEU A 634 -38.55 12.99 36.53
CA LEU A 634 -37.48 13.12 35.55
C LEU A 634 -37.51 11.92 34.60
N SER A 635 -37.90 12.14 33.36
CA SER A 635 -37.84 11.13 32.31
C SER A 635 -36.51 11.21 31.57
N ILE A 636 -35.84 10.07 31.43
CA ILE A 636 -34.58 9.88 30.71
C ILE A 636 -34.91 9.06 29.47
N THR A 637 -34.68 9.63 28.29
CA THR A 637 -34.97 8.98 27.00
C THR A 637 -33.68 8.88 26.19
N ALA A 638 -33.32 7.67 25.74
CA ALA A 638 -32.19 7.43 24.86
C ALA A 638 -32.69 7.05 23.47
N ARG A 639 -32.16 7.68 22.42
CA ARG A 639 -32.49 7.41 21.02
C ARG A 639 -31.23 7.21 20.19
N ALA A 640 -31.23 6.18 19.35
CA ALA A 640 -30.16 5.94 18.39
C ALA A 640 -30.69 5.11 17.21
N ARG A 641 -30.42 5.57 15.97
CA ARG A 641 -30.83 4.91 14.71
C ARG A 641 -32.29 4.41 14.70
N GLY A 642 -33.22 5.24 15.18
CA GLY A 642 -34.65 4.93 15.22
C GLY A 642 -35.10 4.00 16.36
N ARG A 643 -34.16 3.53 17.20
CA ARG A 643 -34.44 2.78 18.43
C ARG A 643 -34.62 3.76 19.60
N GLU A 644 -35.45 3.42 20.58
CA GLU A 644 -35.72 4.24 21.77
C GLU A 644 -35.77 3.37 23.03
N GLY A 645 -35.21 3.89 24.13
CA GLY A 645 -35.37 3.35 25.48
C GLY A 645 -35.66 4.48 26.46
N GLN A 646 -36.51 4.23 27.46
CA GLN A 646 -36.94 5.26 28.41
C GLN A 646 -37.03 4.71 29.84
N VAL A 647 -36.63 5.52 30.81
CA VAL A 647 -36.87 5.30 32.24
C VAL A 647 -37.33 6.61 32.89
N ALA A 648 -38.06 6.53 33.99
CA ALA A 648 -38.49 7.70 34.74
C ALA A 648 -38.09 7.58 36.21
N VAL A 649 -37.52 8.65 36.76
CA VAL A 649 -37.03 8.72 38.14
C VAL A 649 -37.81 9.80 38.89
N PRO A 650 -38.44 9.49 40.04
CA PRO A 650 -39.12 10.50 40.84
C PRO A 650 -38.11 11.40 41.52
N ILE A 651 -38.36 12.71 41.50
CA ILE A 651 -37.56 13.69 42.25
C ILE A 651 -38.45 14.57 43.12
N ARG A 652 -37.92 15.06 44.22
CA ARG A 652 -38.60 16.00 45.12
C ARG A 652 -37.84 17.32 45.16
N VAL A 653 -38.56 18.43 45.12
CA VAL A 653 -38.00 19.79 45.20
C VAL A 653 -38.54 20.49 46.44
N ALA A 654 -37.67 21.07 47.25
CA ALA A 654 -38.03 21.81 48.48
C ALA A 654 -38.11 23.33 48.26
N ALA A 655 -38.93 24.01 49.08
CA ALA A 655 -39.06 25.48 49.07
C ALA A 655 -37.91 26.14 49.85
N ARG A 656 -36.69 26.08 49.31
CA ARG A 656 -35.51 26.73 49.89
C ARG A 656 -34.74 27.47 48.81
N ALA A 657 -34.11 28.59 49.19
CA ALA A 657 -33.22 29.34 48.31
C ALA A 657 -32.06 28.46 47.81
N PRO A 658 -31.52 28.71 46.60
CA PRO A 658 -30.35 28.00 46.09
C PRO A 658 -29.15 28.13 47.04
N SER A 659 -28.36 27.06 47.19
CA SER A 659 -27.12 27.06 47.99
C SER A 659 -25.89 27.13 47.08
N LEU A 660 -24.90 27.95 47.44
CA LEU A 660 -23.64 28.05 46.69
C LEU A 660 -22.86 26.74 46.71
N VAL A 661 -22.79 26.05 47.85
CA VAL A 661 -22.13 24.73 47.95
C VAL A 661 -22.77 23.73 46.99
N ARG A 662 -24.10 23.72 46.91
CA ARG A 662 -24.83 22.83 46.00
C ARG A 662 -24.61 23.19 44.53
N GLN A 663 -24.51 24.48 44.20
CA GLN A 663 -24.23 24.93 42.84
C GLN A 663 -22.81 24.56 42.39
N LEU A 664 -21.83 24.64 43.29
CA LEU A 664 -20.45 24.25 43.03
C LEU A 664 -20.33 22.75 42.82
N LEU A 665 -20.80 21.95 43.80
CA LEU A 665 -20.84 20.49 43.67
C LEU A 665 -21.65 20.06 42.44
N GLY A 666 -22.78 20.72 42.20
CA GLY A 666 -23.65 20.52 41.05
C GLY A 666 -22.97 20.73 39.71
N ARG A 667 -21.94 21.59 39.64
CA ARG A 667 -21.15 21.79 38.42
C ARG A 667 -19.83 21.04 38.43
N GLY A 668 -19.60 20.13 39.39
CA GLY A 668 -18.33 19.44 39.53
C GLY A 668 -17.17 20.37 39.87
N VAL A 669 -17.45 21.53 40.50
CA VAL A 669 -16.42 22.44 40.95
C VAL A 669 -15.97 22.01 42.34
N ILE A 670 -14.67 21.79 42.52
CA ILE A 670 -14.00 21.46 43.78
C ILE A 670 -12.92 22.52 44.00
N LEU A 671 -13.06 23.28 45.08
CA LEU A 671 -12.08 24.28 45.47
C LEU A 671 -11.23 23.74 46.62
N ARG A 672 -9.91 23.70 46.42
CA ARG A 672 -8.96 23.16 47.40
C ARG A 672 -8.20 24.28 48.11
N SER A 673 -7.82 24.02 49.36
CA SER A 673 -6.85 24.83 50.09
C SER A 673 -5.51 24.81 49.35
N LEU A 674 -4.85 25.96 49.26
CA LEU A 674 -3.55 26.11 48.63
C LEU A 674 -2.47 25.34 49.41
N ALA A 675 -2.50 25.39 50.73
CA ALA A 675 -1.48 24.79 51.57
C ALA A 675 -1.66 23.27 51.75
N ALA A 676 -2.89 22.82 51.98
CA ALA A 676 -3.17 21.43 52.33
C ALA A 676 -3.67 20.57 51.15
N GLY A 677 -4.09 21.20 50.03
CA GLY A 677 -4.73 20.49 48.91
C GLY A 677 -6.09 19.85 49.25
N LEU A 678 -6.63 20.13 50.44
CA LEU A 678 -7.90 19.57 50.92
C LEU A 678 -9.09 20.36 50.38
N PRO A 679 -10.22 19.72 50.05
CA PRO A 679 -11.45 20.42 49.67
C PRO A 679 -11.92 21.40 50.75
N LEU A 680 -12.28 22.62 50.35
CA LEU A 680 -12.74 23.69 51.25
C LEU A 680 -14.23 23.55 51.63
N TYR A 681 -14.92 22.59 51.02
CA TYR A 681 -16.28 22.15 51.34
C TYR A 681 -16.47 20.72 50.85
N ALA A 682 -17.46 20.03 51.42
CA ALA A 682 -17.81 18.65 51.12
C ALA A 682 -19.33 18.49 50.95
N PRO A 683 -19.80 17.34 50.42
CA PRO A 683 -21.24 17.05 50.28
C PRO A 683 -22.05 17.17 51.57
N GLN A 684 -21.44 16.97 52.74
CA GLN A 684 -22.10 17.16 54.03
C GLN A 684 -22.42 18.64 54.36
N ASP A 685 -21.74 19.59 53.72
CA ASP A 685 -21.89 21.03 53.99
C ASP A 685 -23.06 21.66 53.23
N VAL A 686 -23.78 20.90 52.38
CA VAL A 686 -24.89 21.40 51.56
C VAL A 686 -26.05 21.98 52.36
N ALA A 687 -26.15 21.65 53.65
CA ALA A 687 -27.17 22.20 54.55
C ALA A 687 -26.75 23.53 55.18
N ALA A 688 -25.46 23.86 55.18
CA ALA A 688 -24.90 25.04 55.82
C ALA A 688 -25.37 26.34 55.15
N ASP A 689 -25.38 27.43 55.93
CA ASP A 689 -25.58 28.78 55.40
C ASP A 689 -24.37 29.14 54.51
N ASP A 690 -24.61 29.75 53.35
CA ASP A 690 -23.57 30.19 52.41
C ASP A 690 -22.53 31.12 53.07
N ARG A 691 -22.91 31.82 54.16
CA ARG A 691 -21.98 32.61 55.00
C ARG A 691 -20.85 31.77 55.62
N VAL A 692 -21.05 30.46 55.80
CA VAL A 692 -20.01 29.54 56.27
C VAL A 692 -18.96 29.35 55.18
N LEU A 693 -19.37 28.94 53.97
CA LEU A 693 -18.47 28.80 52.83
C LEU A 693 -17.70 30.10 52.54
N LEU A 694 -18.41 31.23 52.48
CA LEU A 694 -17.77 32.53 52.22
C LEU A 694 -16.72 32.90 53.27
N ARG A 695 -16.96 32.58 54.55
CA ARG A 695 -15.95 32.79 55.62
C ARG A 695 -14.76 31.85 55.45
N THR A 696 -14.97 30.58 55.12
CA THR A 696 -13.90 29.61 54.88
C THR A 696 -13.00 30.10 53.74
N LEU A 697 -13.58 30.52 52.62
CA LEU A 697 -12.85 31.02 51.46
C LEU A 697 -12.08 32.32 51.78
N ILE A 698 -12.67 33.27 52.50
CA ILE A 698 -11.93 34.48 52.94
C ILE A 698 -10.77 34.14 53.87
N GLY A 699 -10.98 33.16 54.77
CA GLY A 699 -9.93 32.64 55.64
C GLY A 699 -8.76 32.06 54.84
N GLU A 700 -9.05 31.29 53.78
CA GLU A 700 -8.05 30.74 52.86
C GLU A 700 -7.25 31.86 52.15
N LEU A 701 -7.91 32.91 51.63
CA LEU A 701 -7.19 34.06 51.05
C LEU A 701 -6.29 34.74 52.10
N SER A 702 -6.81 34.95 53.31
CA SER A 702 -6.06 35.58 54.39
C SER A 702 -4.81 34.78 54.76
N GLN A 703 -4.90 33.45 54.78
CA GLN A 703 -3.75 32.57 55.02
C GLN A 703 -2.75 32.57 53.85
N ALA A 704 -3.23 32.66 52.61
CA ALA A 704 -2.40 32.73 51.41
C ALA A 704 -1.76 34.12 51.17
N ALA A 705 -2.16 35.16 51.90
CA ALA A 705 -1.75 36.54 51.66
C ALA A 705 -0.24 36.78 51.77
N ALA A 706 0.46 36.06 52.67
CA ALA A 706 1.91 36.15 52.80
C ALA A 706 2.61 35.59 51.55
N ALA A 707 2.20 34.41 51.09
CA ALA A 707 2.75 33.79 49.88
C ALA A 707 2.44 34.60 48.61
N ALA A 708 1.26 35.24 48.56
CA ALA A 708 0.87 36.11 47.45
C ALA A 708 1.72 37.38 47.36
N ALA A 709 2.31 37.86 48.46
CA ALA A 709 3.19 39.03 48.46
C ALA A 709 4.42 38.84 47.56
N GLU A 710 4.93 37.61 47.51
CA GLU A 710 6.18 37.26 46.81
C GLU A 710 5.93 36.84 45.36
N THR A 711 4.72 36.36 45.05
CA THR A 711 4.44 35.61 43.81
C THR A 711 3.38 36.22 42.92
N LEU A 712 2.43 36.99 43.46
CA LEU A 712 1.31 37.52 42.69
C LEU A 712 1.64 38.91 42.14
N PRO A 713 1.65 39.11 40.80
CA PRO A 713 1.86 40.42 40.21
C PRO A 713 0.73 41.39 40.57
N GLU A 714 1.04 42.69 40.61
CA GLU A 714 0.04 43.73 40.86
C GLU A 714 -0.99 43.78 39.72
N PRO A 715 -2.31 43.73 40.01
CA PRO A 715 -3.31 43.87 38.97
C PRO A 715 -3.23 45.27 38.36
N THR A 716 -3.24 45.33 37.02
CA THR A 716 -3.15 46.61 36.28
C THR A 716 -4.51 47.20 35.93
N ARG A 717 -5.60 46.46 36.17
CA ARG A 717 -6.98 46.85 35.82
C ARG A 717 -8.00 46.20 36.75
N GLY A 718 -9.22 46.76 36.78
CA GLY A 718 -10.33 46.25 37.60
C GLY A 718 -10.32 46.76 39.03
N ARG A 719 -11.24 46.24 39.86
CA ARG A 719 -11.49 46.74 41.24
C ARG A 719 -10.30 46.63 42.21
N PHE A 720 -9.29 45.83 41.87
CA PHE A 720 -8.10 45.61 42.68
C PHE A 720 -6.83 46.21 42.06
N ALA A 721 -6.96 47.09 41.07
CA ALA A 721 -5.82 47.68 40.39
C ALA A 721 -4.89 48.42 41.36
N GLY A 722 -3.58 48.17 41.24
CA GLY A 722 -2.55 48.79 42.07
C GLY A 722 -2.45 48.27 43.51
N GLN A 723 -3.14 47.19 43.87
CA GLN A 723 -2.94 46.52 45.16
C GLN A 723 -1.86 45.44 45.04
N SER A 724 -0.97 45.35 46.03
CA SER A 724 -0.04 44.22 46.15
C SER A 724 -0.79 42.93 46.43
N GLY A 725 -0.23 41.77 46.08
CA GLY A 725 -0.90 40.48 46.25
C GLY A 725 -1.33 40.20 47.70
N SER A 726 -0.52 40.60 48.67
CA SER A 726 -0.85 40.50 50.09
C SER A 726 -2.00 41.41 50.52
N ALA A 727 -2.00 42.67 50.07
CA ALA A 727 -3.07 43.63 50.36
C ALA A 727 -4.39 43.19 49.73
N LEU A 728 -4.32 42.61 48.54
CA LEU A 728 -5.47 42.12 47.78
C LEU A 728 -6.18 40.95 48.47
N PHE A 729 -5.42 39.93 48.88
CA PHE A 729 -5.98 38.79 49.59
C PHE A 729 -6.50 39.18 50.98
N SER A 730 -5.76 40.03 51.70
CA SER A 730 -6.15 40.46 53.05
C SER A 730 -7.37 41.39 53.08
N SER A 731 -7.62 42.15 52.01
CA SER A 731 -8.72 43.12 51.93
C SER A 731 -9.99 42.57 51.26
N SER A 732 -9.93 41.38 50.65
CA SER A 732 -11.05 40.73 49.95
C SER A 732 -12.22 40.44 50.90
N ARG A 733 -13.45 40.78 50.47
CA ARG A 733 -14.67 40.65 51.27
C ARG A 733 -15.60 39.57 50.70
N SER A 734 -16.65 39.23 51.45
CA SER A 734 -17.64 38.23 51.00
C SER A 734 -18.36 38.59 49.71
N GLY A 735 -18.45 39.88 49.36
CA GLY A 735 -18.96 40.32 48.07
C GLY A 735 -18.06 39.88 46.92
N ASP A 736 -16.75 40.08 47.06
CA ASP A 736 -15.77 39.75 46.03
C ASP A 736 -15.68 38.24 45.77
N VAL A 737 -15.66 37.45 46.85
CA VAL A 737 -15.70 35.98 46.74
C VAL A 737 -17.00 35.50 46.09
N ARG A 738 -18.13 36.14 46.40
CA ARG A 738 -19.42 35.78 45.77
C ARG A 738 -19.42 36.08 44.28
N ASP A 739 -18.90 37.22 43.85
CA ASP A 739 -18.79 37.57 42.43
C ASP A 739 -17.88 36.57 41.69
N PHE A 740 -16.75 36.21 42.30
CA PHE A 740 -15.85 35.19 41.77
C PHE A 740 -16.55 33.84 41.60
N LEU A 741 -17.26 33.36 42.62
CA LEU A 741 -17.98 32.09 42.53
C LEU A 741 -19.08 32.15 41.45
N GLY A 742 -19.77 33.30 41.32
CA GLY A 742 -20.72 33.53 40.23
C GLY A 742 -20.08 33.43 38.85
N TYR A 743 -18.92 34.05 38.65
CA TYR A 743 -18.12 33.95 37.42
C TYR A 743 -17.68 32.50 37.15
N LEU A 744 -17.16 31.81 38.17
CA LEU A 744 -16.65 30.45 38.06
C LEU A 744 -17.75 29.46 37.65
N LEU A 745 -18.95 29.58 38.24
CA LEU A 745 -20.10 28.74 37.93
C LEU A 745 -20.59 28.91 36.48
N GLN A 746 -20.31 30.02 35.82
CA GLN A 746 -20.67 30.23 34.42
C GLN A 746 -19.57 29.79 33.44
N THR A 747 -18.30 29.98 33.81
CA THR A 747 -17.18 29.91 32.86
C THR A 747 -16.38 28.63 32.93
N ALA A 748 -16.41 27.89 34.04
CA ALA A 748 -15.54 26.73 34.23
C ALA A 748 -16.22 25.60 35.05
N PRO A 749 -17.29 24.96 34.52
CA PRO A 749 -17.81 23.73 35.12
C PRO A 749 -16.75 22.62 35.09
N GLY A 750 -16.76 21.72 36.08
CA GLY A 750 -15.84 20.59 36.20
C GLY A 750 -14.46 20.93 36.76
N THR A 751 -14.28 22.12 37.33
CA THR A 751 -12.98 22.59 37.81
C THR A 751 -12.60 21.96 39.16
N ASP A 752 -11.47 21.27 39.26
CA ASP A 752 -10.85 20.86 40.54
C ASP A 752 -9.47 21.54 40.68
N ALA A 753 -9.37 22.57 41.54
CA ALA A 753 -8.14 23.35 41.68
C ALA A 753 -8.02 24.14 43.00
N ALA A 754 -6.82 24.67 43.26
CA ALA A 754 -6.55 25.55 44.39
C ALA A 754 -7.33 26.87 44.29
N PHE A 755 -8.09 27.19 45.33
CA PHE A 755 -8.99 28.35 45.34
C PHE A 755 -8.25 29.68 45.17
N ALA A 756 -7.19 29.89 45.96
CA ALA A 756 -6.45 31.15 45.95
C ALA A 756 -5.83 31.46 44.57
N GLU A 757 -5.39 30.43 43.84
CA GLU A 757 -4.85 30.58 42.49
C GLU A 757 -5.92 30.97 41.46
N LEU A 758 -7.07 30.30 41.48
CA LEU A 758 -8.18 30.63 40.59
C LEU A 758 -8.69 32.06 40.86
N TYR A 759 -8.80 32.42 42.14
CA TYR A 759 -9.20 33.75 42.55
C TYR A 759 -8.20 34.81 42.07
N ALA A 760 -6.89 34.56 42.24
CA ALA A 760 -5.82 35.40 41.69
C ALA A 760 -5.92 35.57 40.17
N ARG A 761 -6.14 34.49 39.40
CA ARG A 761 -6.29 34.57 37.94
C ARG A 761 -7.50 35.40 37.54
N TRP A 762 -8.64 35.20 38.19
CA TRP A 762 -9.84 36.00 37.95
C TRP A 762 -9.59 37.48 38.23
N VAL A 763 -8.91 37.80 39.32
CA VAL A 763 -8.49 39.17 39.65
C VAL A 763 -7.57 39.77 38.60
N LEU A 764 -6.51 39.06 38.19
CA LEU A 764 -5.57 39.51 37.17
C LEU A 764 -6.23 39.70 35.79
N SER A 765 -7.31 38.95 35.52
CA SER A 765 -8.13 39.16 34.33
C SER A 765 -8.96 40.45 34.37
N GLY A 766 -9.02 41.16 35.51
CA GLY A 766 -9.77 42.38 35.74
C GLY A 766 -11.00 42.20 36.65
N ALA A 767 -11.15 41.03 37.28
CA ALA A 767 -12.31 40.61 38.08
C ALA A 767 -13.66 40.87 37.36
N PRO A 768 -13.85 40.31 36.14
CA PRO A 768 -15.09 40.49 35.40
C PRO A 768 -16.30 40.05 36.23
N ILE A 769 -17.33 40.88 36.24
CA ILE A 769 -18.62 40.55 36.86
C ILE A 769 -19.35 39.59 35.91
N PRO A 770 -19.92 38.48 36.43
CA PRO A 770 -20.69 37.52 35.65
C PRO A 770 -21.94 38.08 34.96
#